data_AF-A0A8T7GJV0-F1
#
_entry.id   AF-A0A8T7GJV0-F1
#
_cell.length_a   1.000
_cell.length_b   1.000
_cell.length_c   1.000
_cell.angle_alpha   90.00
_cell.angle_beta   90.00
_cell.angle_gamma   90.00
#
_symmetry.space_group_name_H-M   'P 1'
#
loop_
_entity.id
_entity.type
_entity.pdbx_description
1 polymer ?
#
loop_
_entity_poly.entity_id
_entity_poly.type
_entity_poly.pdbx_seq_one_letter_code
_entity_poly.pdbx_strand_id
1 'polypeptide(L)'
;MKRALIMGLAVLALLALSTMAAAAEEPMFGDAAIEALQKALDKASPQTKQCIACHVDYTPSIVYEWAMSKHAQSPASKAGEIYDKIAAPEWKDKIADWAKNYEYTVGCYECHGKFADQERPDVIQNHFGFKIVTIVTRKDCAQCHPKESTELSWTWHAMGSMHSPFVPWYRAIAKKAVAEGANPFGDEEAKKLYEKYFPPYLTHKRDQDDIYWEFYKYLAADIMKYFETGEMGEALKFAYDATGGQYITPYDWDFKQWLTPLWPAQPPANTTLVRKAILPKLSKAYEKLAGTVTPEGIKINAMGQIEAVVDNIHSHPAFRNGYTYHACMECHGSIVVPYGREMAQVETQPGVTMMVERVKLWGWPNNGAARVDPDGSHGTCTACHDRHMFSLKQAREPWTCGRCHIGYDHPHIEIYEESAHGNIHTAYGEGWKWEALPWKVGVDYNAPTCATCHMSTIARVDMNGNVKIEIPGTHDLTKRLVWDQMHFFGIPKGVIPDKVQQALFLGGWSQLASFPEDIQKAHEAIKAKIEAGEYKDVPPEYMYPVFVGFKLVEDGGAPGEHKLPRMIKIEYTGALAEHRNEMKMVCKQCHSSQWVDNYFRTADQNIIDYDITARFAYTLLQIAYAEGLADPKNPLDEFPELMWYYIWHHQGRRWRNGAFMMGPDYAHWYGIVDTIMEAFNKMVNWMALQLEVRQTMQELEALKAAAAGGQMQPALVAKIQELEAKLAQLQAKLAALEATAASLKQQLQSFEGGFAAVEEQVTGLQTNIEELQKQLEQLTQQLEQLRQMGVPEEQLAQLQSSIAQLQQLIEQTKAAAAKAEEQAKAASERAAKAEEKAMRAEEEVAGIKDMLKEILHKLELMDEKIGAVSRNTYALAGLALALAVIALGLAVARRQ
;
A
#
# COMPACT_ATOMS: atom_id res chain seq x y z
N MET A 1 -28.64 -41.41 -55.16
CA MET A 1 -27.31 -41.78 -54.63
C MET A 1 -26.37 -40.59 -54.40
N LYS A 2 -26.11 -39.70 -55.36
CA LYS A 2 -25.23 -38.53 -55.14
C LYS A 2 -25.67 -37.55 -54.03
N ARG A 3 -26.97 -37.32 -53.82
CA ARG A 3 -27.47 -36.46 -52.72
C ARG A 3 -27.38 -37.09 -51.34
N ALA A 4 -27.43 -38.43 -51.24
CA ALA A 4 -27.27 -39.15 -49.98
C ALA A 4 -25.79 -39.21 -49.55
N LEU A 5 -24.86 -39.30 -50.52
CA LEU A 5 -23.42 -39.28 -50.26
C LEU A 5 -22.94 -37.91 -49.77
N ILE A 6 -23.49 -36.82 -50.31
CA ILE A 6 -23.14 -35.44 -49.93
C ILE A 6 -23.71 -35.09 -48.54
N MET A 7 -24.92 -35.54 -48.20
CA MET A 7 -25.45 -35.40 -46.85
C MET A 7 -24.69 -36.26 -45.82
N GLY A 8 -24.28 -37.48 -46.19
CA GLY A 8 -23.47 -38.34 -45.32
C GLY A 8 -22.08 -37.74 -45.02
N LEU A 9 -21.43 -37.12 -46.01
CA LEU A 9 -20.15 -36.42 -45.83
C LEU A 9 -20.28 -35.12 -45.05
N ALA A 10 -21.38 -34.37 -45.21
CA ALA A 10 -21.64 -33.17 -44.43
C ALA A 10 -21.92 -33.49 -42.95
N VAL A 11 -22.63 -34.59 -42.66
CA VAL A 11 -22.91 -35.04 -41.28
C VAL A 11 -21.66 -35.63 -40.63
N LEU A 12 -20.80 -36.34 -41.36
CA LEU A 12 -19.50 -36.79 -40.86
C LEU A 12 -18.51 -35.62 -40.65
N ALA A 13 -18.55 -34.58 -41.48
CA ALA A 13 -17.77 -33.36 -41.26
C ALA A 13 -18.30 -32.55 -40.06
N LEU A 14 -19.61 -32.52 -39.82
CA LEU A 14 -20.23 -31.89 -38.65
C LEU A 14 -20.02 -32.70 -37.35
N LEU A 15 -19.92 -34.03 -37.44
CA LEU A 15 -19.53 -34.91 -36.32
C LEU A 15 -18.03 -34.86 -36.03
N ALA A 16 -17.19 -34.64 -37.05
CA ALA A 16 -15.76 -34.36 -36.88
C ALA A 16 -15.49 -32.92 -36.37
N LEU A 17 -16.37 -31.96 -36.67
CA LEU A 17 -16.30 -30.59 -36.14
C LEU A 17 -16.85 -30.45 -34.71
N SER A 18 -17.71 -31.37 -34.26
CA SER A 18 -18.18 -31.41 -32.86
C SER A 18 -17.22 -32.14 -31.91
N THR A 19 -16.16 -32.78 -32.42
CA THR A 19 -15.01 -33.22 -31.60
C THR A 19 -13.87 -32.20 -31.57
N MET A 20 -14.04 -31.04 -32.22
CA MET A 20 -13.17 -29.87 -32.08
C MET A 20 -13.89 -28.67 -31.44
N ALA A 21 -15.09 -28.90 -30.90
CA ALA A 21 -15.78 -27.95 -30.05
C ALA A 21 -15.14 -28.02 -28.66
N ALA A 22 -14.34 -27.00 -28.35
CA ALA A 22 -13.74 -26.74 -27.05
C ALA A 22 -13.07 -27.96 -26.40
N ALA A 23 -11.74 -27.95 -26.34
CA ALA A 23 -11.11 -28.52 -25.15
C ALA A 23 -11.69 -27.72 -23.97
N ALA A 24 -12.82 -28.17 -23.40
CA ALA A 24 -13.19 -27.83 -22.05
C ALA A 24 -11.95 -28.25 -21.26
N GLU A 25 -11.20 -27.28 -20.75
CA GLU A 25 -10.10 -27.57 -19.84
C GLU A 25 -10.68 -28.48 -18.78
N GLU A 26 -10.15 -29.71 -18.65
CA GLU A 26 -10.53 -30.54 -17.52
C GLU A 26 -10.29 -29.70 -16.26
N PRO A 27 -11.27 -29.66 -15.33
CA PRO A 27 -11.10 -28.86 -14.13
C PRO A 27 -9.80 -29.29 -13.44
N MET A 28 -8.98 -28.28 -13.11
CA MET A 28 -7.68 -28.47 -12.48
C MET A 28 -7.76 -29.28 -11.16
N PHE A 29 -8.95 -29.34 -10.56
CA PHE A 29 -9.26 -30.15 -9.39
C PHE A 29 -10.39 -31.14 -9.70
N GLY A 30 -10.25 -32.39 -9.23
CA GLY A 30 -11.12 -33.52 -9.56
C GLY A 30 -10.32 -34.82 -9.66
N ASP A 31 -10.82 -35.82 -10.36
CA ASP A 31 -10.12 -37.11 -10.56
C ASP A 31 -8.72 -36.94 -11.18
N ALA A 32 -8.52 -35.89 -11.99
CA ALA A 32 -7.22 -35.53 -12.56
C ALA A 32 -6.14 -35.25 -11.49
N ALA A 33 -6.52 -34.72 -10.32
CA ALA A 33 -5.58 -34.47 -9.22
C ALA A 33 -5.11 -35.79 -8.58
N ILE A 34 -5.95 -36.83 -8.58
CA ILE A 34 -5.57 -38.17 -8.12
C ILE A 34 -4.53 -38.78 -9.08
N GLU A 35 -4.78 -38.66 -10.39
CA GLU A 35 -3.83 -39.13 -11.41
C GLU A 35 -2.50 -38.35 -11.34
N ALA A 36 -2.56 -37.03 -11.15
CA ALA A 36 -1.38 -36.20 -10.96
C ALA A 36 -0.56 -36.62 -9.73
N LEU A 37 -1.24 -36.92 -8.61
CA LEU A 37 -0.57 -37.42 -7.40
C LEU A 37 0.10 -38.77 -7.64
N GLN A 38 -0.56 -39.71 -8.30
CA GLN A 38 0.01 -41.02 -8.63
C GLN A 38 1.28 -40.86 -9.49
N LYS A 39 1.22 -40.02 -10.53
CA LYS A 39 2.38 -39.69 -11.38
C LYS A 39 3.51 -39.02 -10.61
N ALA A 40 3.18 -38.10 -9.69
CA ALA A 40 4.17 -37.42 -8.87
C ALA A 40 4.87 -38.39 -7.90
N LEU A 41 4.13 -39.37 -7.34
CA LEU A 41 4.67 -40.39 -6.45
C LEU A 41 5.71 -41.28 -7.15
N ASP A 42 5.59 -41.58 -8.44
CA ASP A 42 6.60 -42.39 -9.14
C ASP A 42 8.00 -41.76 -9.10
N LYS A 43 8.07 -40.43 -9.11
CA LYS A 43 9.30 -39.65 -9.13
C LYS A 43 9.62 -38.94 -7.80
N ALA A 44 8.78 -39.10 -6.79
CA ALA A 44 9.02 -38.56 -5.46
C ALA A 44 10.14 -39.34 -4.73
N SER A 45 10.89 -38.63 -3.87
CA SER A 45 11.89 -39.27 -3.01
C SER A 45 11.24 -40.20 -1.97
N PRO A 46 11.97 -41.20 -1.45
CA PRO A 46 11.46 -42.06 -0.38
C PRO A 46 10.95 -41.27 0.85
N GLN A 47 11.60 -40.15 1.16
CA GLN A 47 11.22 -39.26 2.26
C GLN A 47 9.91 -38.54 1.95
N THR A 48 9.79 -37.92 0.78
CA THR A 48 8.55 -37.26 0.36
C THR A 48 7.37 -38.23 0.32
N LYS A 49 7.58 -39.49 -0.10
CA LYS A 49 6.54 -40.54 -0.04
C LYS A 49 6.03 -40.78 1.38
N GLN A 50 6.92 -40.75 2.38
CA GLN A 50 6.52 -40.91 3.78
C GLN A 50 5.73 -39.69 4.28
N CYS A 51 6.11 -38.48 3.86
CA CYS A 51 5.33 -37.28 4.16
C CYS A 51 3.91 -37.39 3.59
N ILE A 52 3.80 -37.71 2.29
CA ILE A 52 2.52 -37.82 1.59
C ILE A 52 1.63 -38.90 2.18
N ALA A 53 2.20 -40.06 2.55
CA ALA A 53 1.44 -41.18 3.12
C ALA A 53 0.63 -40.80 4.37
N CYS A 54 1.03 -39.76 5.11
CA CYS A 54 0.27 -39.22 6.23
C CYS A 54 -0.48 -37.93 5.87
N HIS A 55 0.16 -37.02 5.13
CA HIS A 55 -0.42 -35.72 4.82
C HIS A 55 -1.58 -35.78 3.82
N VAL A 56 -1.72 -36.86 3.05
CA VAL A 56 -2.89 -37.05 2.18
C VAL A 56 -4.18 -37.22 2.99
N ASP A 57 -4.09 -37.82 4.17
CA ASP A 57 -5.22 -38.00 5.07
C ASP A 57 -5.43 -36.76 5.95
N TYR A 58 -4.35 -36.13 6.42
CA TYR A 58 -4.42 -35.03 7.38
C TYR A 58 -4.57 -33.64 6.74
N THR A 59 -3.86 -33.38 5.65
CA THR A 59 -3.89 -32.10 4.91
C THR A 59 -4.02 -32.36 3.40
N PRO A 60 -5.11 -33.01 2.95
CA PRO A 60 -5.27 -33.45 1.56
C PRO A 60 -5.04 -32.32 0.56
N SER A 61 -5.59 -31.13 0.82
CA SER A 61 -5.46 -29.98 -0.09
C SER A 61 -4.01 -29.61 -0.38
N ILE A 62 -3.13 -29.63 0.63
CA ILE A 62 -1.70 -29.35 0.45
C ILE A 62 -1.05 -30.38 -0.49
N VAL A 63 -1.39 -31.66 -0.32
CA VAL A 63 -0.84 -32.74 -1.14
C VAL A 63 -1.32 -32.63 -2.58
N TYR A 64 -2.61 -32.37 -2.80
CA TYR A 64 -3.15 -32.27 -4.16
C TYR A 64 -2.72 -30.98 -4.87
N GLU A 65 -2.61 -29.84 -4.17
CA GLU A 65 -2.00 -28.62 -4.74
C GLU A 65 -0.55 -28.86 -5.16
N TRP A 66 0.25 -29.51 -4.30
CA TRP A 66 1.61 -29.87 -4.64
C TRP A 66 1.66 -30.79 -5.85
N ALA A 67 0.82 -31.83 -5.91
CA ALA A 67 0.79 -32.77 -7.03
C ALA A 67 0.51 -32.08 -8.38
N MET A 68 -0.25 -30.99 -8.38
CA MET A 68 -0.54 -30.18 -9.57
C MET A 68 0.58 -29.19 -9.93
N SER A 69 1.53 -28.94 -9.03
CA SER A 69 2.65 -28.03 -9.25
C SER A 69 3.65 -28.53 -10.29
N LYS A 70 4.39 -27.60 -10.90
CA LYS A 70 5.57 -27.95 -11.73
C LYS A 70 6.69 -28.59 -10.91
N HIS A 71 6.78 -28.28 -9.63
CA HIS A 71 7.75 -28.87 -8.69
C HIS A 71 7.52 -30.38 -8.49
N ALA A 72 6.27 -30.84 -8.47
CA ALA A 72 5.93 -32.25 -8.42
C ALA A 72 6.12 -32.99 -9.77
N GLN A 73 6.19 -32.25 -10.88
CA GLN A 73 6.31 -32.80 -12.23
C GLN A 73 7.75 -32.86 -12.74
N SER A 74 8.66 -32.09 -12.16
CA SER A 74 10.05 -31.95 -12.61
C SER A 74 11.04 -32.23 -11.48
N PRO A 75 12.13 -32.98 -11.74
CA PRO A 75 13.20 -33.16 -10.78
C PRO A 75 14.02 -31.87 -10.59
N ALA A 76 14.68 -31.76 -9.44
CA ALA A 76 15.51 -30.59 -9.11
C ALA A 76 16.72 -30.46 -10.07
N SER A 77 17.22 -31.57 -10.63
CA SER A 77 18.31 -31.57 -11.62
C SER A 77 18.00 -30.75 -12.88
N LYS A 78 16.71 -30.51 -13.18
CA LYS A 78 16.27 -29.70 -14.32
C LYS A 78 16.17 -28.21 -14.06
N ALA A 79 16.44 -27.73 -12.84
CA ALA A 79 16.39 -26.30 -12.53
C ALA A 79 17.27 -25.47 -13.49
N GLY A 80 18.44 -25.98 -13.87
CA GLY A 80 19.33 -25.32 -14.83
C GLY A 80 18.74 -25.13 -16.22
N GLU A 81 17.84 -26.00 -16.69
CA GLU A 81 17.18 -25.86 -18.00
C GLU A 81 16.26 -24.63 -18.06
N ILE A 82 15.75 -24.18 -16.91
CA ILE A 82 14.92 -22.97 -16.80
C ILE A 82 15.76 -21.75 -17.14
N TYR A 83 17.01 -21.70 -16.66
CA TYR A 83 17.92 -20.60 -16.90
C TYR A 83 18.31 -20.41 -18.37
N ASP A 84 18.37 -21.49 -19.15
CA ASP A 84 18.50 -21.36 -20.62
C ASP A 84 17.28 -20.69 -21.24
N LYS A 85 16.08 -21.07 -20.80
CA LYS A 85 14.81 -20.58 -21.35
C LYS A 85 14.54 -19.11 -21.00
N ILE A 86 15.22 -18.55 -20.01
CA ILE A 86 15.10 -17.15 -19.60
C ILE A 86 16.35 -16.32 -19.89
N ALA A 87 17.27 -16.84 -20.71
CA ALA A 87 18.53 -16.17 -21.08
C ALA A 87 19.40 -15.77 -19.87
N ALA A 88 19.52 -16.66 -18.88
CA ALA A 88 20.34 -16.45 -17.69
C ALA A 88 21.26 -17.67 -17.37
N PRO A 89 21.93 -18.30 -18.36
CA PRO A 89 22.69 -19.54 -18.16
C PRO A 89 23.81 -19.42 -17.13
N GLU A 90 24.32 -18.22 -16.86
CA GLU A 90 25.35 -17.93 -15.86
C GLU A 90 24.93 -18.27 -14.42
N TRP A 91 23.62 -18.42 -14.17
CA TRP A 91 23.11 -18.77 -12.83
C TRP A 91 23.09 -20.28 -12.55
N LYS A 92 23.33 -21.12 -13.56
CA LYS A 92 23.36 -22.58 -13.41
C LYS A 92 24.42 -23.05 -12.41
N ASP A 93 25.57 -22.41 -12.42
CA ASP A 93 26.70 -22.79 -11.57
C ASP A 93 26.42 -22.53 -10.08
N LYS A 94 25.53 -21.56 -9.79
CA LYS A 94 25.11 -21.19 -8.43
C LYS A 94 24.03 -22.09 -7.84
N ILE A 95 23.47 -23.03 -8.60
CA ILE A 95 22.54 -24.04 -8.07
C ILE A 95 23.29 -24.91 -7.04
N ALA A 96 22.65 -25.26 -5.94
CA ALA A 96 23.23 -26.11 -4.90
C ALA A 96 23.64 -27.48 -5.44
N ASP A 97 24.78 -27.99 -5.00
CA ASP A 97 25.35 -29.23 -5.54
C ASP A 97 24.44 -30.44 -5.36
N TRP A 98 23.67 -30.48 -4.27
CA TRP A 98 22.71 -31.56 -4.05
C TRP A 98 21.64 -31.58 -5.15
N ALA A 99 21.21 -30.42 -5.65
CA ALA A 99 20.11 -30.29 -6.61
C ALA A 99 20.54 -30.64 -8.05
N LYS A 100 21.79 -30.34 -8.43
CA LYS A 100 22.31 -30.51 -9.80
C LYS A 100 22.11 -31.92 -10.39
N ASN A 101 22.19 -32.96 -9.57
CA ASN A 101 22.03 -34.36 -9.99
C ASN A 101 20.91 -35.09 -9.23
N TYR A 102 19.97 -34.35 -8.64
CA TYR A 102 18.87 -34.93 -7.88
C TYR A 102 17.69 -35.25 -8.80
N GLU A 103 17.54 -36.53 -9.13
CA GLU A 103 16.54 -37.04 -10.07
C GLU A 103 15.13 -37.18 -9.48
N TYR A 104 14.95 -36.89 -8.19
CA TYR A 104 13.63 -36.84 -7.57
C TYR A 104 12.98 -35.48 -7.77
N THR A 105 11.65 -35.48 -7.82
CA THR A 105 10.82 -34.27 -7.85
C THR A 105 11.03 -33.43 -6.59
N VAL A 106 10.77 -32.13 -6.70
CA VAL A 106 10.82 -31.22 -5.54
C VAL A 106 9.57 -31.47 -4.70
N GLY A 107 9.69 -32.36 -3.72
CA GLY A 107 8.64 -32.81 -2.82
C GLY A 107 8.64 -32.10 -1.46
N CYS A 108 7.80 -32.62 -0.56
CA CYS A 108 7.68 -32.12 0.82
C CYS A 108 9.05 -32.07 1.52
N TYR A 109 9.82 -33.16 1.45
CA TYR A 109 11.11 -33.26 2.12
C TYR A 109 12.19 -32.40 1.46
N GLU A 110 12.15 -32.26 0.13
CA GLU A 110 13.12 -31.45 -0.61
C GLU A 110 13.04 -29.96 -0.26
N CYS A 111 11.87 -29.45 0.13
CA CYS A 111 11.73 -28.09 0.64
C CYS A 111 11.90 -28.03 2.16
N HIS A 112 11.10 -28.81 2.90
CA HIS A 112 11.01 -28.68 4.36
C HIS A 112 12.13 -29.39 5.13
N GLY A 113 12.78 -30.41 4.54
CA GLY A 113 13.82 -31.23 5.17
C GLY A 113 15.23 -31.03 4.61
N LYS A 114 15.36 -30.50 3.39
CA LYS A 114 16.64 -30.08 2.79
C LYS A 114 16.82 -28.55 2.79
N PHE A 115 16.29 -27.88 3.81
CA PHE A 115 16.43 -26.45 4.02
C PHE A 115 17.92 -26.05 4.19
N ALA A 116 18.26 -24.83 3.79
CA ALA A 116 19.63 -24.38 3.56
C ALA A 116 20.41 -24.16 4.88
N ASP A 117 19.76 -23.56 5.88
CA ASP A 117 20.39 -23.21 7.16
C ASP A 117 19.93 -24.16 8.28
N GLN A 118 20.82 -25.06 8.71
CA GLN A 118 20.53 -26.09 9.70
C GLN A 118 20.51 -25.59 11.15
N GLU A 119 20.93 -24.35 11.40
CA GLU A 119 21.10 -23.75 12.72
C GLU A 119 20.00 -22.72 13.07
N ARG A 120 19.03 -22.51 12.18
CA ARG A 120 17.92 -21.57 12.42
C ARG A 120 17.03 -22.01 13.60
N PRO A 121 16.45 -21.05 14.34
CA PRO A 121 15.75 -21.34 15.61
C PRO A 121 14.41 -22.07 15.46
N ASP A 122 13.75 -21.98 14.31
CA ASP A 122 12.44 -22.58 14.02
C ASP A 122 12.52 -24.01 13.45
N VAL A 123 13.69 -24.65 13.56
CA VAL A 123 13.84 -26.07 13.26
C VAL A 123 13.03 -26.92 14.24
N ILE A 124 12.23 -27.83 13.68
CA ILE A 124 11.60 -28.94 14.38
C ILE A 124 12.56 -30.13 14.29
N GLN A 125 13.08 -30.55 15.44
CA GLN A 125 14.14 -31.57 15.51
C GLN A 125 13.63 -32.95 15.14
N ASN A 126 12.36 -33.25 15.46
CA ASN A 126 11.76 -34.52 15.13
C ASN A 126 10.29 -34.36 14.70
N HIS A 127 10.07 -34.50 13.41
CA HIS A 127 8.76 -34.65 12.80
C HIS A 127 8.69 -36.03 12.14
N PHE A 128 8.37 -37.05 12.95
CA PHE A 128 8.29 -38.46 12.54
C PHE A 128 9.59 -39.01 11.92
N GLY A 129 10.72 -38.72 12.57
CA GLY A 129 12.05 -39.15 12.13
C GLY A 129 12.75 -38.17 11.18
N PHE A 130 12.09 -37.08 10.81
CA PHE A 130 12.65 -36.04 9.96
C PHE A 130 12.90 -34.76 10.74
N LYS A 131 14.05 -34.12 10.48
CA LYS A 131 14.30 -32.74 10.85
C LYS A 131 13.67 -31.84 9.78
N ILE A 132 12.77 -30.95 10.16
CA ILE A 132 12.06 -30.08 9.21
C ILE A 132 11.92 -28.65 9.70
N VAL A 133 11.61 -27.75 8.78
CA VAL A 133 11.13 -26.39 9.08
C VAL A 133 9.69 -26.25 8.62
N THR A 134 8.87 -25.50 9.36
CA THR A 134 7.51 -25.16 8.90
C THR A 134 7.56 -24.07 7.83
N ILE A 135 8.43 -23.07 8.00
CA ILE A 135 8.58 -21.96 7.08
C ILE A 135 9.76 -22.23 6.15
N VAL A 136 9.45 -22.62 4.91
CA VAL A 136 10.40 -22.62 3.79
C VAL A 136 10.61 -21.17 3.37
N THR A 137 11.85 -20.74 3.40
CA THR A 137 12.26 -19.35 3.24
C THR A 137 12.86 -19.09 1.87
N ARG A 138 13.14 -17.82 1.59
CA ARG A 138 13.87 -17.45 0.39
C ARG A 138 15.27 -18.10 0.30
N LYS A 139 15.97 -18.26 1.45
CA LYS A 139 17.27 -18.95 1.51
C LYS A 139 17.17 -20.42 1.07
N ASP A 140 16.05 -21.06 1.41
CA ASP A 140 15.77 -22.44 1.01
C ASP A 140 15.49 -22.53 -0.50
N CYS A 141 14.72 -21.58 -1.05
CA CYS A 141 14.45 -21.48 -2.49
C CYS A 141 15.74 -21.21 -3.30
N ALA A 142 16.67 -20.41 -2.76
CA ALA A 142 17.92 -20.03 -3.41
C ALA A 142 18.80 -21.23 -3.79
N GLN A 143 18.60 -22.39 -3.17
CA GLN A 143 19.32 -23.63 -3.50
C GLN A 143 19.06 -24.09 -4.93
N CYS A 144 17.85 -23.85 -5.48
CA CYS A 144 17.49 -24.17 -6.87
C CYS A 144 17.24 -22.92 -7.72
N HIS A 145 16.89 -21.80 -7.08
CA HIS A 145 16.52 -20.53 -7.72
C HIS A 145 17.43 -19.37 -7.26
N PRO A 146 18.76 -19.47 -7.42
CA PRO A 146 19.69 -18.46 -6.93
C PRO A 146 19.48 -17.08 -7.57
N LYS A 147 19.09 -17.02 -8.86
CA LYS A 147 18.84 -15.75 -9.55
C LYS A 147 17.66 -15.01 -8.91
N GLU A 148 16.54 -15.70 -8.78
CA GLU A 148 15.28 -15.13 -8.28
C GLU A 148 15.42 -14.68 -6.82
N SER A 149 16.08 -15.49 -5.98
CA SER A 149 16.38 -15.13 -4.59
C SER A 149 17.25 -13.88 -4.51
N THR A 150 18.36 -13.88 -5.28
CA THR A 150 19.30 -12.77 -5.32
C THR A 150 18.57 -11.50 -5.72
N GLU A 151 17.90 -11.48 -6.87
CA GLU A 151 17.18 -10.31 -7.38
C GLU A 151 16.12 -9.79 -6.39
N LEU A 152 15.30 -10.68 -5.81
CA LEU A 152 14.25 -10.29 -4.86
C LEU A 152 14.83 -9.60 -3.62
N SER A 153 15.96 -10.08 -3.11
CA SER A 153 16.60 -9.58 -1.87
C SER A 153 17.00 -8.09 -1.93
N TRP A 154 17.15 -7.52 -3.14
CA TRP A 154 17.48 -6.11 -3.37
C TRP A 154 16.26 -5.18 -3.47
N THR A 155 15.06 -5.73 -3.42
CA THR A 155 13.84 -4.96 -3.67
C THR A 155 13.18 -4.45 -2.40
N TRP A 156 12.21 -3.54 -2.57
CA TRP A 156 11.30 -3.13 -1.51
C TRP A 156 10.41 -4.27 -1.01
N HIS A 157 10.10 -5.24 -1.87
CA HIS A 157 9.39 -6.46 -1.51
C HIS A 157 10.24 -7.39 -0.65
N ALA A 158 11.51 -7.08 -0.37
CA ALA A 158 12.29 -7.79 0.65
C ALA A 158 12.36 -7.04 1.98
N MET A 159 12.06 -5.73 2.03
CA MET A 159 12.32 -4.90 3.22
C MET A 159 11.11 -4.12 3.76
N GLY A 160 9.94 -4.20 3.11
CA GLY A 160 8.69 -3.56 3.49
C GLY A 160 8.28 -3.68 4.98
N SER A 161 8.55 -4.80 5.66
CA SER A 161 8.25 -5.01 7.08
C SER A 161 9.12 -4.13 7.99
N MET A 162 10.43 -4.14 7.77
CA MET A 162 11.40 -3.29 8.47
C MET A 162 11.16 -1.80 8.20
N HIS A 163 10.56 -1.51 7.05
CA HIS A 163 10.32 -0.17 6.53
C HIS A 163 8.97 0.44 6.89
N SER A 164 8.05 -0.33 7.45
CA SER A 164 6.70 0.17 7.71
C SER A 164 6.32 0.14 9.20
N PRO A 165 5.96 -1.01 9.77
CA PRO A 165 5.63 -1.14 11.19
C PRO A 165 6.82 -1.45 12.11
N PHE A 166 8.07 -1.56 11.60
CA PHE A 166 9.27 -1.79 12.42
C PHE A 166 10.46 -0.80 12.25
N VAL A 167 10.26 0.34 11.57
CA VAL A 167 11.16 1.52 11.53
C VAL A 167 11.72 2.01 12.90
N PRO A 168 11.01 2.59 13.90
CA PRO A 168 11.60 2.95 15.19
C PRO A 168 12.49 1.90 15.86
N TRP A 169 12.04 0.65 15.89
CA TRP A 169 12.84 -0.47 16.42
C TRP A 169 14.14 -0.66 15.63
N TYR A 170 14.05 -0.70 14.30
CA TYR A 170 15.22 -0.82 13.43
C TYR A 170 16.15 0.40 13.51
N ARG A 171 15.61 1.62 13.61
CA ARG A 171 16.39 2.87 13.77
C ARG A 171 17.14 2.90 15.11
N ALA A 172 16.56 2.37 16.18
CA ALA A 172 17.22 2.29 17.48
C ALA A 172 18.47 1.38 17.41
N ILE A 173 18.32 0.20 16.82
CA ILE A 173 19.41 -0.74 16.53
C ILE A 173 20.45 -0.03 15.64
N ALA A 174 20.01 0.64 14.57
CA ALA A 174 20.89 1.31 13.65
C ALA A 174 21.76 2.38 14.32
N LYS A 175 21.12 3.24 15.15
CA LYS A 175 21.79 4.30 15.89
C LYS A 175 22.84 3.75 16.85
N LYS A 176 22.55 2.64 17.55
CA LYS A 176 23.52 2.00 18.46
C LYS A 176 24.68 1.40 17.67
N ALA A 177 24.41 0.67 16.59
CA ALA A 177 25.45 0.07 15.75
C ALA A 177 26.41 1.12 15.19
N VAL A 178 25.89 2.23 14.67
CA VAL A 178 26.71 3.36 14.18
C VAL A 178 27.53 3.98 15.32
N ALA A 179 26.96 4.12 16.52
CA ALA A 179 27.69 4.63 17.69
C ALA A 179 28.83 3.70 18.15
N GLU A 180 28.75 2.40 17.87
CA GLU A 180 29.82 1.43 18.12
C GLU A 180 30.88 1.39 17.01
N GLY A 181 30.70 2.17 15.93
CA GLY A 181 31.66 2.31 14.83
C GLY A 181 31.24 1.65 13.52
N ALA A 182 30.01 1.12 13.40
CA ALA A 182 29.54 0.50 12.17
C ALA A 182 29.50 1.53 11.04
N ASN A 183 30.31 1.34 10.00
CA ASN A 183 30.36 2.22 8.85
C ASN A 183 30.66 1.41 7.57
N PRO A 184 29.73 1.35 6.59
CA PRO A 184 29.93 0.60 5.35
C PRO A 184 31.05 1.18 4.46
N PHE A 185 31.46 2.43 4.69
CA PHE A 185 32.53 3.11 3.96
C PHE A 185 33.77 3.36 4.82
N GLY A 186 33.82 2.80 6.03
CA GLY A 186 34.96 2.93 6.93
C GLY A 186 36.10 1.98 6.58
N ASP A 187 37.01 1.77 7.53
CA ASP A 187 38.02 0.73 7.44
C ASP A 187 37.41 -0.68 7.52
N GLU A 188 38.25 -1.70 7.39
CA GLU A 188 37.82 -3.10 7.37
C GLU A 188 37.04 -3.51 8.63
N GLU A 189 37.39 -2.96 9.80
CA GLU A 189 36.71 -3.28 11.05
C GLU A 189 35.33 -2.62 11.10
N ALA A 190 35.25 -1.36 10.67
CA ALA A 190 33.98 -0.64 10.58
C ALA A 190 33.00 -1.29 9.59
N LYS A 191 33.51 -1.83 8.48
CA LYS A 191 32.72 -2.60 7.49
C LYS A 191 32.21 -3.90 8.06
N LYS A 192 33.06 -4.68 8.76
CA LYS A 192 32.62 -5.89 9.45
C LYS A 192 31.55 -5.62 10.49
N LEU A 193 31.66 -4.50 11.21
CA LEU A 193 30.66 -4.10 12.19
C LEU A 193 29.34 -3.68 11.52
N TYR A 194 29.40 -3.06 10.33
CA TYR A 194 28.21 -2.82 9.51
C TYR A 194 27.52 -4.13 9.09
N GLU A 195 28.27 -5.07 8.52
CA GLU A 195 27.71 -6.36 8.10
C GLU A 195 27.18 -7.20 9.28
N LYS A 196 27.76 -7.03 10.47
CA LYS A 196 27.29 -7.69 11.70
C LYS A 196 25.84 -7.31 12.04
N TYR A 197 25.45 -6.04 11.86
CA TYR A 197 24.18 -5.52 12.37
C TYR A 197 23.14 -5.22 11.28
N PHE A 198 23.57 -5.04 10.03
CA PHE A 198 22.70 -4.61 8.93
C PHE A 198 22.70 -5.61 7.76
N PRO A 199 21.60 -5.67 6.99
CA PRO A 199 21.65 -6.33 5.68
C PRO A 199 22.70 -5.63 4.80
N PRO A 200 23.67 -6.38 4.23
CA PRO A 200 24.92 -5.81 3.73
C PRO A 200 24.82 -5.19 2.32
N TYR A 201 23.78 -4.40 2.05
CA TYR A 201 23.51 -3.77 0.75
C TYR A 201 24.63 -2.88 0.21
N LEU A 202 25.43 -2.27 1.10
CA LEU A 202 26.49 -1.32 0.71
C LEU A 202 27.88 -1.95 0.59
N THR A 203 28.05 -3.19 1.05
CA THR A 203 29.31 -3.93 0.92
C THR A 203 29.23 -5.08 -0.08
N HIS A 204 28.02 -5.41 -0.53
CA HIS A 204 27.75 -6.43 -1.53
C HIS A 204 27.31 -5.81 -2.86
N LYS A 205 27.23 -6.62 -3.91
CA LYS A 205 26.92 -6.22 -5.28
C LYS A 205 25.55 -6.72 -5.71
N ARG A 206 24.72 -5.78 -6.15
CA ARG A 206 23.46 -6.05 -6.83
C ARG A 206 23.67 -6.96 -8.04
N ASP A 207 22.69 -7.82 -8.31
CA ASP A 207 22.72 -8.85 -9.37
C ASP A 207 23.81 -9.93 -9.22
N GLN A 208 24.55 -9.94 -8.10
CA GLN A 208 25.60 -10.94 -7.85
C GLN A 208 25.39 -11.64 -6.51
N ASP A 209 25.14 -10.85 -5.48
CA ASP A 209 25.11 -11.30 -4.09
C ASP A 209 23.69 -11.35 -3.55
N ASP A 210 23.39 -12.45 -2.87
CA ASP A 210 22.12 -12.65 -2.19
C ASP A 210 22.18 -12.09 -0.76
N ILE A 211 21.25 -11.21 -0.41
CA ILE A 211 21.31 -10.42 0.83
C ILE A 211 20.48 -11.08 1.93
N TYR A 212 21.09 -11.26 3.11
CA TYR A 212 20.44 -11.79 4.32
C TYR A 212 20.71 -10.86 5.50
N TRP A 213 19.85 -10.91 6.51
CA TRP A 213 20.03 -10.18 7.77
C TRP A 213 20.46 -11.16 8.89
N GLU A 214 21.73 -11.57 8.87
CA GLU A 214 22.27 -12.56 9.82
C GLU A 214 22.10 -12.12 11.29
N PHE A 215 22.17 -10.82 11.59
CA PHE A 215 21.84 -10.29 12.92
C PHE A 215 20.46 -10.76 13.40
N TYR A 216 19.45 -10.74 12.53
CA TYR A 216 18.10 -11.13 12.91
C TYR A 216 17.98 -12.63 13.18
N LYS A 217 18.71 -13.47 12.46
CA LYS A 217 18.77 -14.91 12.76
C LYS A 217 19.23 -15.16 14.20
N TYR A 218 20.33 -14.51 14.59
CA TYR A 218 20.85 -14.62 15.96
C TYR A 218 19.91 -14.00 16.99
N LEU A 219 19.29 -12.87 16.67
CA LEU A 219 18.29 -12.26 17.52
C LEU A 219 17.07 -13.19 17.73
N ALA A 220 16.56 -13.81 16.67
CA ALA A 220 15.44 -14.75 16.75
C ALA A 220 15.79 -15.97 17.62
N ALA A 221 17.01 -16.50 17.51
CA ALA A 221 17.49 -17.56 18.38
C ALA A 221 17.61 -17.12 19.84
N ASP A 222 18.15 -15.93 20.10
CA ASP A 222 18.25 -15.38 21.45
C ASP A 222 16.87 -15.09 22.07
N ILE A 223 15.90 -14.61 21.29
CA ILE A 223 14.51 -14.41 21.74
C ILE A 223 13.90 -15.75 22.16
N MET A 224 14.02 -16.78 21.32
CA MET A 224 13.52 -18.11 21.64
C MET A 224 14.16 -18.65 22.92
N LYS A 225 15.49 -18.56 23.04
CA LYS A 225 16.24 -18.95 24.23
C LYS A 225 15.79 -18.18 25.47
N TYR A 226 15.57 -16.88 25.35
CA TYR A 226 15.10 -16.04 26.46
C TYR A 226 13.74 -16.48 26.98
N PHE A 227 12.78 -16.77 26.11
CA PHE A 227 11.46 -17.27 26.54
C PHE A 227 11.50 -18.70 27.08
N GLU A 228 12.44 -19.54 26.65
CA GLU A 228 12.61 -20.91 27.14
C GLU A 228 13.39 -20.99 28.47
N THR A 229 14.36 -20.09 28.69
CA THR A 229 15.35 -20.22 29.78
C THR A 229 15.48 -18.99 30.68
N GLY A 230 15.00 -17.83 30.24
CA GLY A 230 15.21 -16.52 30.88
C GLY A 230 16.58 -15.88 30.58
N GLU A 231 17.46 -16.53 29.80
CA GLU A 231 18.79 -16.02 29.48
C GLU A 231 18.78 -15.17 28.20
N MET A 232 19.31 -13.95 28.27
CA MET A 232 19.52 -13.10 27.10
C MET A 232 20.88 -13.39 26.45
N GLY A 233 20.89 -13.77 25.17
CA GLY A 233 22.12 -13.83 24.37
C GLY A 233 22.60 -12.45 23.91
N GLU A 234 23.72 -12.42 23.18
CA GLU A 234 24.40 -11.18 22.77
C GLU A 234 23.54 -10.32 21.84
N ALA A 235 22.87 -10.91 20.85
CA ALA A 235 22.09 -10.18 19.87
C ALA A 235 20.83 -9.58 20.51
N LEU A 236 20.15 -10.35 21.38
CA LEU A 236 19.01 -9.83 22.14
C LEU A 236 19.43 -8.74 23.12
N LYS A 237 20.53 -8.93 23.85
CA LYS A 237 21.04 -7.89 24.76
C LYS A 237 21.36 -6.60 24.00
N PHE A 238 21.98 -6.70 22.83
CA PHE A 238 22.26 -5.54 21.99
C PHE A 238 20.97 -4.80 21.59
N ALA A 239 19.96 -5.52 21.09
CA ALA A 239 18.69 -4.91 20.68
C ALA A 239 17.89 -4.33 21.87
N TYR A 240 17.90 -5.02 23.01
CA TYR A 240 17.29 -4.54 24.24
C TYR A 240 17.96 -3.24 24.73
N ASP A 241 19.29 -3.20 24.76
CA ASP A 241 20.04 -2.00 25.14
C ASP A 241 19.84 -0.86 24.12
N ALA A 242 19.79 -1.17 22.81
CA ALA A 242 19.53 -0.20 21.74
C ALA A 242 18.20 0.52 21.91
N THR A 243 17.21 -0.18 22.45
CA THR A 243 15.85 0.32 22.65
C THR A 243 15.63 0.94 24.04
N GLY A 244 16.72 1.18 24.79
CA GLY A 244 16.64 1.77 26.12
C GLY A 244 16.11 0.81 27.19
N GLY A 245 16.28 -0.50 26.98
CA GLY A 245 15.82 -1.55 27.89
C GLY A 245 14.30 -1.78 27.86
N GLN A 246 13.65 -1.47 26.74
CA GLN A 246 12.19 -1.52 26.64
C GLN A 246 11.68 -2.74 25.88
N TYR A 247 12.41 -3.25 24.87
CA TYR A 247 11.86 -4.21 23.92
C TYR A 247 12.74 -5.47 23.79
N ILE A 248 12.13 -6.62 24.00
CA ILE A 248 12.65 -7.96 23.72
C ILE A 248 12.32 -8.36 22.28
N THR A 249 11.15 -7.98 21.80
CA THR A 249 10.68 -8.24 20.43
C THR A 249 10.31 -6.94 19.72
N PRO A 250 10.30 -6.90 18.37
CA PRO A 250 9.76 -5.76 17.61
C PRO A 250 8.29 -5.45 17.95
N TYR A 251 7.58 -6.41 18.55
CA TYR A 251 6.16 -6.33 18.88
C TYR A 251 5.86 -5.77 20.28
N ASP A 252 6.89 -5.58 21.10
CA ASP A 252 6.73 -4.92 22.41
C ASP A 252 6.49 -3.41 22.25
N TRP A 253 6.73 -2.87 21.06
CA TRP A 253 6.41 -1.49 20.73
C TRP A 253 4.89 -1.28 20.66
N ASP A 254 4.40 -0.17 21.23
CA ASP A 254 2.99 0.20 21.10
C ASP A 254 2.64 0.65 19.67
N PHE A 255 2.12 -0.29 18.88
CA PHE A 255 1.69 -0.05 17.49
C PHE A 255 0.66 1.08 17.35
N LYS A 256 0.00 1.52 18.43
CA LYS A 256 -0.89 2.70 18.37
C LYS A 256 -0.17 3.96 17.92
N GLN A 257 1.15 4.00 18.04
CA GLN A 257 1.98 5.12 17.60
C GLN A 257 2.44 5.02 16.14
N TRP A 258 1.97 4.01 15.37
CA TRP A 258 2.68 3.54 14.16
C TRP A 258 1.93 3.51 12.84
N LEU A 259 0.67 3.92 12.79
CA LEU A 259 -0.23 3.61 11.67
C LEU A 259 0.32 3.93 10.25
N THR A 260 1.41 4.68 10.11
CA THR A 260 2.36 4.47 9.01
C THR A 260 3.81 4.86 9.39
N PRO A 261 4.84 4.24 8.79
CA PRO A 261 6.25 4.70 8.86
C PRO A 261 6.46 6.12 8.34
N LEU A 262 5.52 6.62 7.55
CA LEU A 262 5.51 7.98 7.01
C LEU A 262 4.76 8.96 7.91
N TRP A 263 4.38 8.55 9.12
CA TRP A 263 3.99 9.35 10.30
C TRP A 263 2.91 8.61 11.10
N PRO A 264 2.81 8.83 12.43
CA PRO A 264 1.69 8.30 13.20
C PRO A 264 0.38 8.84 12.61
N ALA A 265 -0.38 8.01 11.88
CA ALA A 265 -1.80 8.28 11.76
C ALA A 265 -2.42 7.93 13.10
N GLN A 266 -2.26 8.80 14.11
CA GLN A 266 -3.27 8.85 15.16
C GLN A 266 -4.58 9.12 14.41
N PRO A 267 -5.64 8.31 14.57
CA PRO A 267 -6.90 8.67 14.00
C PRO A 267 -7.29 10.06 14.49
N PRO A 268 -8.15 10.78 13.75
CA PRO A 268 -8.55 12.16 14.03
C PRO A 268 -9.50 12.27 15.24
N ALA A 269 -9.33 11.45 16.27
CA ALA A 269 -9.74 11.84 17.60
C ALA A 269 -8.73 12.90 18.04
N ASN A 270 -8.90 14.12 17.51
CA ASN A 270 -8.13 15.29 17.88
C ASN A 270 -8.27 15.43 19.40
N THR A 271 -7.31 14.86 20.13
CA THR A 271 -7.44 14.69 21.58
C THR A 271 -7.50 16.05 22.25
N THR A 272 -6.89 17.06 21.62
CA THR A 272 -6.94 18.46 22.00
C THR A 272 -8.34 19.07 21.82
N LEU A 273 -8.97 18.94 20.65
CA LEU A 273 -10.31 19.46 20.36
C LEU A 273 -11.39 18.69 21.14
N VAL A 274 -11.26 17.36 21.20
CA VAL A 274 -12.14 16.49 21.98
C VAL A 274 -12.10 16.92 23.45
N ARG A 275 -10.92 17.08 24.04
CA ARG A 275 -10.77 17.49 25.45
C ARG A 275 -11.17 18.94 25.72
N LYS A 276 -10.81 19.89 24.85
CA LYS A 276 -11.03 21.33 25.11
C LYS A 276 -12.41 21.83 24.69
N ALA A 277 -12.99 21.28 23.62
CA ALA A 277 -14.17 21.86 22.98
C ALA A 277 -15.39 20.93 22.94
N ILE A 278 -15.19 19.62 22.82
CA ILE A 278 -16.28 18.65 22.62
C ILE A 278 -16.73 18.03 23.95
N LEU A 279 -15.82 17.44 24.75
CA LEU A 279 -16.15 16.77 26.01
C LEU A 279 -16.89 17.67 27.01
N PRO A 280 -16.53 18.96 27.21
CA PRO A 280 -17.31 19.84 28.10
C PRO A 280 -18.75 20.10 27.62
N LYS A 281 -18.99 20.09 26.30
CA LYS A 281 -20.32 20.28 25.70
C LYS A 281 -21.12 18.97 25.71
N LEU A 282 -20.48 17.85 25.39
CA LEU A 282 -21.08 16.52 25.46
C LEU A 282 -21.43 16.17 26.90
N SER A 283 -20.55 16.40 27.87
CA SER A 283 -20.81 16.17 29.31
C SER A 283 -22.12 16.83 29.75
N LYS A 284 -22.37 18.09 29.36
CA LYS A 284 -23.62 18.80 29.67
C LYS A 284 -24.85 18.21 28.98
N ALA A 285 -24.72 17.73 27.74
CA ALA A 285 -25.81 17.08 27.01
C ALA A 285 -26.09 15.65 27.52
N TYR A 286 -25.04 14.95 27.97
CA TYR A 286 -25.04 13.57 28.42
C TYR A 286 -25.22 13.39 29.93
N GLU A 287 -25.29 14.46 30.72
CA GLU A 287 -25.75 14.42 32.12
C GLU A 287 -27.13 13.75 32.27
N LYS A 288 -27.92 13.66 31.19
CA LYS A 288 -29.18 12.90 31.11
C LYS A 288 -29.03 11.41 30.78
N LEU A 289 -27.88 10.97 30.23
CA LEU A 289 -27.57 9.61 29.81
C LEU A 289 -26.53 9.00 30.76
N ALA A 290 -27.00 8.52 31.91
CA ALA A 290 -26.35 7.54 32.81
C ALA A 290 -24.85 7.75 33.22
N GLY A 291 -24.24 8.92 33.05
CA GLY A 291 -22.88 9.20 33.53
C GLY A 291 -21.74 8.60 32.67
N THR A 292 -21.98 8.41 31.38
CA THR A 292 -21.02 7.83 30.42
C THR A 292 -19.92 8.79 29.93
N VAL A 293 -20.15 10.11 30.02
CA VAL A 293 -19.22 11.15 29.58
C VAL A 293 -18.86 12.04 30.76
N THR A 294 -17.56 12.22 31.01
CA THR A 294 -17.00 13.01 32.11
C THR A 294 -16.04 14.07 31.57
N PRO A 295 -15.71 15.12 32.35
CA PRO A 295 -14.64 16.07 31.99
C PRO A 295 -13.29 15.39 31.72
N GLU A 296 -13.06 14.22 32.32
CA GLU A 296 -11.85 13.42 32.15
C GLU A 296 -11.86 12.51 30.91
N GLY A 297 -13.02 12.27 30.28
CA GLY A 297 -13.17 11.41 29.08
C GLY A 297 -14.47 10.58 29.02
N ILE A 298 -14.54 9.68 28.04
CA ILE A 298 -15.65 8.73 27.80
C ILE A 298 -15.37 7.44 28.56
N LYS A 299 -16.35 6.87 29.27
CA LYS A 299 -16.19 5.59 29.97
C LYS A 299 -16.63 4.40 29.10
N ILE A 300 -15.69 3.54 28.70
CA ILE A 300 -15.96 2.32 27.90
C ILE A 300 -14.94 1.21 28.23
N ASN A 301 -15.33 -0.06 28.14
CA ASN A 301 -14.48 -1.25 28.29
C ASN A 301 -14.41 -2.01 26.96
N ALA A 302 -13.64 -3.10 26.91
CA ALA A 302 -13.47 -3.89 25.67
C ALA A 302 -14.78 -4.46 25.11
N MET A 303 -15.81 -4.64 25.95
CA MET A 303 -17.14 -5.11 25.56
C MET A 303 -18.16 -3.98 25.36
N GLY A 304 -17.71 -2.71 25.36
CA GLY A 304 -18.58 -1.55 25.21
C GLY A 304 -19.30 -1.10 26.48
N GLN A 305 -18.97 -1.65 27.66
CA GLN A 305 -19.59 -1.32 28.95
C GLN A 305 -18.82 -0.22 29.70
N ILE A 306 -19.45 0.46 30.64
CA ILE A 306 -18.95 1.70 31.25
C ILE A 306 -17.90 1.42 32.35
N GLU A 307 -16.60 1.34 32.03
CA GLU A 307 -15.58 1.08 33.07
C GLU A 307 -14.26 1.85 32.97
N ALA A 308 -13.74 2.22 31.78
CA ALA A 308 -12.47 2.94 31.65
C ALA A 308 -12.60 4.30 30.94
N VAL A 309 -11.98 5.35 31.50
CA VAL A 309 -11.98 6.71 30.93
C VAL A 309 -11.02 6.79 29.74
N VAL A 310 -11.53 7.14 28.56
CA VAL A 310 -10.78 7.33 27.31
C VAL A 310 -11.17 8.63 26.61
N ASP A 311 -10.18 9.39 26.17
CA ASP A 311 -10.33 10.58 25.31
C ASP A 311 -9.85 10.33 23.87
N ASN A 312 -9.15 9.22 23.65
CA ASN A 312 -8.74 8.65 22.38
C ASN A 312 -9.07 7.15 22.41
N ILE A 313 -9.75 6.61 21.39
CA ILE A 313 -10.04 5.17 21.36
C ILE A 313 -8.77 4.31 21.35
N HIS A 314 -7.67 4.83 20.81
CA HIS A 314 -6.37 4.17 20.86
C HIS A 314 -5.81 4.15 22.29
N SER A 315 -6.08 5.12 23.16
CA SER A 315 -5.58 5.07 24.54
C SER A 315 -6.27 4.00 25.40
N HIS A 316 -7.33 3.35 24.90
CA HIS A 316 -8.00 2.26 25.60
C HIS A 316 -7.04 1.09 25.91
N PRO A 317 -6.98 0.57 27.16
CA PRO A 317 -6.04 -0.49 27.54
C PRO A 317 -6.18 -1.81 26.77
N ALA A 318 -7.39 -2.12 26.30
CA ALA A 318 -7.67 -3.31 25.48
C ALA A 318 -7.49 -3.07 23.98
N PHE A 319 -7.31 -1.83 23.51
CA PHE A 319 -6.95 -1.60 22.12
C PHE A 319 -5.51 -2.07 21.94
N ARG A 320 -5.28 -3.12 21.14
CA ARG A 320 -3.95 -3.70 20.90
C ARG A 320 -3.51 -3.59 19.44
N ASN A 321 -4.24 -2.79 18.66
CA ASN A 321 -3.97 -2.55 17.25
C ASN A 321 -3.96 -3.82 16.37
N GLY A 322 -4.75 -4.84 16.74
CA GLY A 322 -4.75 -6.15 16.08
C GLY A 322 -5.04 -6.12 14.58
N TYR A 323 -5.80 -5.12 14.09
CA TYR A 323 -6.06 -4.99 12.66
C TYR A 323 -4.80 -4.74 11.84
N THR A 324 -3.70 -4.20 12.42
CA THR A 324 -2.45 -3.99 11.69
C THR A 324 -1.88 -5.30 11.13
N TYR A 325 -2.11 -6.42 11.81
CA TYR A 325 -1.73 -7.74 11.33
C TYR A 325 -2.55 -8.18 10.12
N HIS A 326 -3.85 -7.86 10.12
CA HIS A 326 -4.80 -8.21 9.06
C HIS A 326 -4.95 -7.12 7.99
N ALA A 327 -4.17 -6.05 8.07
CA ALA A 327 -4.15 -4.94 7.12
C ALA A 327 -2.72 -4.71 6.63
N CYS A 328 -1.96 -3.85 7.29
CA CYS A 328 -0.62 -3.45 6.84
C CYS A 328 0.32 -4.64 6.64
N MET A 329 0.35 -5.58 7.60
CA MET A 329 1.28 -6.71 7.59
C MET A 329 0.93 -7.75 6.53
N GLU A 330 -0.35 -7.89 6.14
CA GLU A 330 -0.76 -8.82 5.07
C GLU A 330 -0.07 -8.50 3.74
N CYS A 331 0.24 -7.23 3.50
CA CYS A 331 0.94 -6.75 2.32
C CYS A 331 2.45 -6.55 2.57
N HIS A 332 2.80 -5.79 3.62
CA HIS A 332 4.19 -5.42 3.91
C HIS A 332 5.03 -6.55 4.49
N GLY A 333 4.41 -7.60 5.00
CA GLY A 333 5.08 -8.66 5.71
C GLY A 333 5.30 -8.35 7.19
N SER A 334 5.37 -9.41 7.99
CA SER A 334 5.67 -9.38 9.42
C SER A 334 7.16 -9.67 9.68
N ILE A 335 7.59 -9.56 10.94
CA ILE A 335 8.87 -10.09 11.41
C ILE A 335 8.56 -11.36 12.20
N VAL A 336 8.96 -12.54 11.71
CA VAL A 336 8.57 -13.81 12.33
C VAL A 336 9.43 -14.10 13.56
N VAL A 337 8.82 -14.11 14.74
CA VAL A 337 9.52 -14.29 16.02
C VAL A 337 9.21 -15.67 16.61
N PRO A 338 10.16 -16.61 16.63
CA PRO A 338 10.03 -17.84 17.40
C PRO A 338 10.19 -17.55 18.90
N TYR A 339 9.23 -18.01 19.71
CA TYR A 339 9.20 -17.73 21.16
C TYR A 339 9.00 -18.99 22.03
N GLY A 340 8.97 -20.17 21.42
CA GLY A 340 8.96 -21.43 22.16
C GLY A 340 8.57 -22.62 21.30
N ARG A 341 8.42 -23.78 21.94
CA ARG A 341 7.98 -25.03 21.32
C ARG A 341 6.78 -25.60 22.05
N GLU A 342 5.95 -26.36 21.33
CA GLU A 342 4.83 -27.08 21.91
C GLU A 342 4.57 -28.42 21.23
N MET A 343 3.97 -29.35 21.97
CA MET A 343 3.42 -30.57 21.42
C MET A 343 1.92 -30.35 21.17
N ALA A 344 1.52 -30.29 19.92
CA ALA A 344 0.12 -30.18 19.52
C ALA A 344 -0.48 -31.58 19.30
N GLN A 345 -1.67 -31.81 19.86
CA GLN A 345 -2.45 -32.99 19.55
C GLN A 345 -3.15 -32.81 18.21
N VAL A 346 -3.01 -33.79 17.33
CA VAL A 346 -3.54 -33.77 15.97
C VAL A 346 -4.36 -35.03 15.75
N GLU A 347 -5.63 -34.88 15.38
CA GLU A 347 -6.49 -35.99 14.96
C GLU A 347 -6.26 -36.26 13.47
N THR A 348 -5.73 -37.43 13.13
CA THR A 348 -5.47 -37.82 11.73
C THR A 348 -6.60 -38.62 11.11
N GLN A 349 -7.38 -39.30 11.95
CA GLN A 349 -8.60 -40.02 11.59
C GLN A 349 -9.53 -39.98 12.82
N PRO A 350 -10.85 -40.14 12.66
CA PRO A 350 -11.78 -40.17 13.77
C PRO A 350 -11.30 -41.12 14.89
N GLY A 351 -10.95 -40.55 16.05
CA GLY A 351 -10.46 -41.29 17.22
C GLY A 351 -8.97 -41.66 17.22
N VAL A 352 -8.19 -41.30 16.20
CA VAL A 352 -6.72 -41.50 16.14
C VAL A 352 -6.03 -40.16 16.31
N THR A 353 -5.35 -39.97 17.45
CA THR A 353 -4.61 -38.74 17.74
C THR A 353 -3.12 -39.00 17.86
N MET A 354 -2.32 -38.06 17.34
CA MET A 354 -0.87 -38.05 17.41
C MET A 354 -0.37 -36.73 18.00
N MET A 355 0.78 -36.78 18.67
CA MET A 355 1.44 -35.59 19.20
C MET A 355 2.50 -35.12 18.22
N VAL A 356 2.40 -33.87 17.78
CA VAL A 356 3.30 -33.25 16.80
C VAL A 356 4.00 -32.07 17.44
N GLU A 357 5.33 -32.06 17.41
CA GLU A 357 6.11 -30.89 17.83
C GLU A 357 5.89 -29.72 16.85
N ARG A 358 5.68 -28.53 17.39
CA ARG A 358 5.51 -27.27 16.64
C ARG A 358 6.33 -26.17 17.30
N VAL A 359 6.76 -25.22 16.48
CA VAL A 359 7.36 -23.98 16.95
C VAL A 359 6.26 -22.94 17.13
N LYS A 360 6.26 -22.30 18.30
CA LYS A 360 5.42 -21.14 18.58
C LYS A 360 6.02 -19.91 17.91
N LEU A 361 5.26 -19.33 17.00
CA LEU A 361 5.68 -18.21 16.17
C LEU A 361 4.73 -17.04 16.39
N TRP A 362 5.29 -15.84 16.53
CA TRP A 362 4.56 -14.59 16.45
C TRP A 362 4.83 -13.93 15.10
N GLY A 363 3.83 -13.22 14.56
CA GLY A 363 3.90 -12.70 13.19
C GLY A 363 3.67 -13.75 12.10
N TRP A 364 3.22 -14.96 12.45
CA TRP A 364 2.86 -16.03 11.51
C TRP A 364 1.45 -16.57 11.86
N PRO A 365 0.58 -16.91 10.89
CA PRO A 365 0.77 -16.92 9.43
C PRO A 365 0.86 -15.52 8.83
N ASN A 366 1.75 -15.36 7.84
CA ASN A 366 1.87 -14.14 7.07
C ASN A 366 2.47 -14.44 5.69
N ASN A 367 1.90 -13.87 4.63
CA ASN A 367 2.40 -14.02 3.27
C ASN A 367 2.66 -12.68 2.59
N GLY A 368 2.82 -11.62 3.40
CA GLY A 368 3.20 -10.31 2.89
C GLY A 368 4.56 -10.36 2.25
N ALA A 369 4.77 -9.53 1.24
CA ALA A 369 5.88 -9.69 0.32
C ALA A 369 7.24 -9.58 1.04
N ALA A 370 7.36 -8.71 2.04
CA ALA A 370 8.63 -8.46 2.73
C ALA A 370 8.69 -9.02 4.15
N ARG A 371 8.19 -10.23 4.36
CA ARG A 371 8.34 -10.92 5.64
C ARG A 371 9.82 -11.13 5.96
N VAL A 372 10.22 -10.94 7.22
CA VAL A 372 11.53 -11.35 7.74
C VAL A 372 11.37 -12.69 8.44
N ASP A 373 12.09 -13.69 7.96
CA ASP A 373 12.03 -15.07 8.43
C ASP A 373 13.09 -15.37 9.49
N PRO A 374 12.90 -16.45 10.29
CA PRO A 374 13.78 -16.76 11.42
C PRO A 374 15.22 -17.11 11.03
N ASP A 375 15.50 -17.42 9.77
CA ASP A 375 16.86 -17.66 9.25
C ASP A 375 17.58 -16.37 8.80
N GLY A 376 16.96 -15.21 9.01
CA GLY A 376 17.47 -13.91 8.59
C GLY A 376 17.18 -13.59 7.12
N SER A 377 16.51 -14.46 6.37
CA SER A 377 16.03 -14.10 5.04
C SER A 377 14.87 -13.11 5.13
N HIS A 378 14.82 -12.22 4.15
CA HIS A 378 13.81 -11.17 4.06
C HIS A 378 13.30 -11.12 2.62
N GLY A 379 11.97 -11.05 2.48
CA GLY A 379 11.27 -11.29 1.22
C GLY A 379 10.67 -12.69 1.13
N THR A 380 9.42 -12.77 0.68
CA THR A 380 8.59 -13.97 0.66
C THR A 380 8.40 -14.45 -0.79
N CYS A 381 8.95 -15.61 -1.12
CA CYS A 381 8.79 -16.20 -2.45
C CYS A 381 7.35 -16.61 -2.79
N THR A 382 6.49 -16.82 -1.78
CA THR A 382 5.10 -17.22 -1.98
C THR A 382 4.12 -16.06 -2.08
N ALA A 383 4.57 -14.80 -2.15
CA ALA A 383 3.67 -13.65 -2.19
C ALA A 383 2.88 -13.53 -3.53
N CYS A 384 3.45 -14.02 -4.64
CA CYS A 384 2.86 -13.92 -5.98
C CYS A 384 2.45 -15.26 -6.59
N HIS A 385 3.12 -16.34 -6.18
CA HIS A 385 2.74 -17.71 -6.56
C HIS A 385 2.71 -18.56 -5.29
N ASP A 386 1.50 -18.71 -4.77
CA ASP A 386 1.27 -19.32 -3.47
C ASP A 386 1.71 -20.77 -3.45
N ARG A 387 2.14 -21.19 -2.27
CA ARG A 387 2.27 -22.61 -1.94
C ARG A 387 0.87 -23.26 -1.93
N HIS A 388 0.70 -24.52 -2.31
CA HIS A 388 1.75 -25.46 -2.72
C HIS A 388 1.80 -25.69 -4.23
N MET A 389 1.08 -24.89 -5.01
CA MET A 389 1.05 -25.01 -6.47
C MET A 389 2.20 -24.28 -7.17
N PHE A 390 2.68 -23.15 -6.63
CA PHE A 390 3.77 -22.34 -7.18
C PHE A 390 3.60 -22.05 -8.68
N SER A 391 2.38 -21.67 -9.09
CA SER A 391 1.99 -21.56 -10.49
C SER A 391 2.51 -20.26 -11.13
N LEU A 392 3.10 -20.37 -12.33
CA LEU A 392 3.44 -19.19 -13.13
C LEU A 392 2.20 -18.49 -13.67
N LYS A 393 1.10 -19.23 -13.91
CA LYS A 393 -0.21 -18.62 -14.21
C LYS A 393 -0.62 -17.69 -13.09
N GLN A 394 -0.63 -18.15 -11.84
CA GLN A 394 -0.96 -17.30 -10.69
C GLN A 394 -0.06 -16.05 -10.63
N ALA A 395 1.26 -16.22 -10.76
CA ALA A 395 2.21 -15.11 -10.74
C ALA A 395 2.00 -14.07 -11.86
N ARG A 396 1.46 -14.48 -13.01
CA ARG A 396 1.26 -13.63 -14.19
C ARG A 396 -0.12 -12.98 -14.23
N GLU A 397 -1.06 -13.52 -13.46
CA GLU A 397 -2.43 -13.06 -13.39
C GLU A 397 -2.50 -11.77 -12.55
N PRO A 398 -3.13 -10.68 -13.04
CA PRO A 398 -3.21 -9.40 -12.34
C PRO A 398 -3.70 -9.43 -10.89
N TRP A 399 -4.66 -10.30 -10.56
CA TRP A 399 -5.26 -10.42 -9.22
C TRP A 399 -4.27 -10.89 -8.16
N THR A 400 -3.20 -11.60 -8.52
CA THR A 400 -2.16 -11.90 -7.51
C THR A 400 -1.47 -10.64 -7.01
N CYS A 401 -1.32 -9.63 -7.87
CA CYS A 401 -0.82 -8.31 -7.49
C CYS A 401 -1.91 -7.52 -6.74
N GLY A 402 -3.17 -7.66 -7.19
CA GLY A 402 -4.36 -7.03 -6.60
C GLY A 402 -4.65 -7.43 -5.15
N ARG A 403 -4.04 -8.50 -4.62
CA ARG A 403 -4.03 -8.77 -3.16
C ARG A 403 -3.51 -7.58 -2.35
N CYS A 404 -2.48 -6.89 -2.86
CA CYS A 404 -1.78 -5.82 -2.14
C CYS A 404 -1.84 -4.46 -2.85
N HIS A 405 -1.83 -4.46 -4.17
CA HIS A 405 -1.81 -3.26 -5.00
C HIS A 405 -3.22 -2.83 -5.39
N ILE A 406 -3.97 -2.41 -4.36
CA ILE A 406 -5.41 -2.12 -4.40
C ILE A 406 -5.74 -0.91 -3.52
N GLY A 407 -6.92 -0.33 -3.70
CA GLY A 407 -7.52 0.60 -2.75
C GLY A 407 -7.01 2.03 -2.86
N TYR A 408 -7.28 2.84 -1.83
CA TYR A 408 -7.18 4.29 -1.92
C TYR A 408 -5.77 4.84 -2.15
N ASP A 409 -4.73 4.16 -1.70
CA ASP A 409 -3.38 4.68 -1.69
C ASP A 409 -2.52 4.16 -2.86
N HIS A 410 -2.83 3.00 -3.43
CA HIS A 410 -2.18 2.52 -4.66
C HIS A 410 -3.08 1.53 -5.42
N PRO A 411 -4.15 2.02 -6.09
CA PRO A 411 -5.15 1.18 -6.75
C PRO A 411 -4.67 0.65 -8.10
N HIS A 412 -3.57 -0.10 -8.12
CA HIS A 412 -2.98 -0.52 -9.39
C HIS A 412 -3.85 -1.55 -10.10
N ILE A 413 -4.55 -2.41 -9.37
CA ILE A 413 -5.47 -3.39 -9.97
C ILE A 413 -6.68 -2.70 -10.59
N GLU A 414 -7.29 -1.73 -9.92
CA GLU A 414 -8.45 -1.00 -10.45
C GLU A 414 -8.07 -0.15 -11.67
N ILE A 415 -6.88 0.48 -11.63
CA ILE A 415 -6.32 1.19 -12.79
C ILE A 415 -6.08 0.22 -13.95
N TYR A 416 -5.55 -0.97 -13.67
CA TYR A 416 -5.30 -1.97 -14.70
C TYR A 416 -6.60 -2.44 -15.35
N GLU A 417 -7.62 -2.75 -14.54
CA GLU A 417 -8.93 -3.22 -14.99
C GLU A 417 -9.62 -2.23 -15.91
N GLU A 418 -9.61 -0.93 -15.59
CA GLU A 418 -10.23 0.07 -16.46
C GLU A 418 -9.44 0.32 -17.75
N SER A 419 -8.14 0.03 -17.74
CA SER A 419 -7.27 0.24 -18.89
C SER A 419 -7.65 -0.67 -20.06
N ALA A 420 -7.29 -0.26 -21.28
CA ALA A 420 -7.44 -1.13 -22.46
C ALA A 420 -6.69 -2.47 -22.31
N HIS A 421 -5.60 -2.51 -21.54
CA HIS A 421 -4.86 -3.74 -21.29
C HIS A 421 -5.67 -4.72 -20.44
N GLY A 422 -6.27 -4.25 -19.34
CA GLY A 422 -7.15 -5.05 -18.49
C GLY A 422 -8.40 -5.51 -19.21
N ASN A 423 -9.01 -4.64 -20.01
CA ASN A 423 -10.17 -5.01 -20.82
C ASN A 423 -9.88 -6.17 -21.80
N ILE A 424 -8.73 -6.15 -22.49
CA ILE A 424 -8.32 -7.23 -23.40
C ILE A 424 -7.97 -8.49 -22.62
N HIS A 425 -7.30 -8.36 -21.47
CA HIS A 425 -7.03 -9.48 -20.57
C HIS A 425 -8.33 -10.17 -20.13
N THR A 426 -9.32 -9.42 -19.64
CA THR A 426 -10.61 -9.99 -19.23
C THR A 426 -11.34 -10.65 -20.39
N ALA A 427 -11.26 -10.08 -21.60
CA ALA A 427 -11.95 -10.62 -22.76
C ALA A 427 -11.29 -11.89 -23.37
N TYR A 428 -9.96 -12.03 -23.29
CA TYR A 428 -9.23 -13.06 -24.04
C TYR A 428 -8.23 -13.87 -23.21
N GLY A 429 -7.99 -13.48 -21.95
CA GLY A 429 -6.97 -14.04 -21.07
C GLY A 429 -7.16 -15.51 -20.75
N GLU A 430 -8.40 -16.01 -20.72
CA GLU A 430 -8.69 -17.42 -20.49
C GLU A 430 -7.98 -18.34 -21.50
N GLY A 431 -7.88 -17.91 -22.77
CA GLY A 431 -7.24 -18.69 -23.83
C GLY A 431 -5.71 -18.53 -23.93
N TRP A 432 -5.08 -17.76 -23.04
CA TRP A 432 -3.65 -17.52 -23.08
C TRP A 432 -2.83 -18.69 -22.53
N LYS A 433 -1.60 -18.84 -23.03
CA LYS A 433 -0.67 -19.89 -22.57
C LYS A 433 0.13 -19.40 -21.37
N TRP A 434 -0.52 -19.35 -20.22
CA TRP A 434 -0.01 -18.77 -18.97
C TRP A 434 1.26 -19.42 -18.42
N GLU A 435 1.45 -20.72 -18.61
CA GLU A 435 2.60 -21.49 -18.08
C GLU A 435 3.80 -21.54 -19.06
N ALA A 436 3.72 -20.87 -20.22
CA ALA A 436 4.77 -20.94 -21.24
C ALA A 436 6.05 -20.20 -20.81
N LEU A 437 7.21 -20.81 -21.09
CA LEU A 437 8.53 -20.22 -20.82
C LEU A 437 9.49 -20.46 -22.00
N PRO A 438 10.02 -19.40 -22.64
CA PRO A 438 9.67 -17.98 -22.45
C PRO A 438 8.25 -17.66 -22.92
N TRP A 439 7.67 -16.55 -22.42
CA TRP A 439 6.30 -16.14 -22.77
C TRP A 439 6.31 -15.28 -24.04
N LYS A 440 5.61 -15.73 -25.09
CA LYS A 440 5.75 -15.21 -26.45
C LYS A 440 4.64 -14.21 -26.77
N VAL A 441 4.99 -12.94 -26.92
CA VAL A 441 4.04 -11.87 -27.27
C VAL A 441 3.40 -12.11 -28.63
N GLY A 442 2.08 -11.96 -28.72
CA GLY A 442 1.28 -12.20 -29.93
C GLY A 442 1.02 -13.68 -30.24
N VAL A 443 1.63 -14.63 -29.52
CA VAL A 443 1.46 -16.08 -29.72
C VAL A 443 0.87 -16.76 -28.48
N ASP A 444 1.39 -16.43 -27.31
CA ASP A 444 0.92 -16.96 -26.03
C ASP A 444 -0.04 -16.01 -25.31
N TYR A 445 0.04 -14.71 -25.59
CA TYR A 445 -0.80 -13.63 -25.03
C TYR A 445 -0.80 -12.41 -25.96
N ASN A 446 -1.80 -11.53 -25.86
CA ASN A 446 -1.93 -10.34 -26.73
C ASN A 446 -2.20 -9.00 -26.01
N ALA A 447 -2.27 -8.99 -24.67
CA ALA A 447 -2.22 -7.77 -23.87
C ALA A 447 -1.31 -7.96 -22.65
N PRO A 448 -0.63 -6.91 -22.17
CA PRO A 448 0.23 -7.03 -21.00
C PRO A 448 -0.58 -7.20 -19.72
N THR A 449 -0.01 -7.91 -18.75
CA THR A 449 -0.42 -7.91 -17.34
C THR A 449 0.61 -7.15 -16.49
N CYS A 450 0.35 -7.04 -15.18
CA CYS A 450 1.32 -6.53 -14.21
C CYS A 450 2.68 -7.22 -14.37
N ALA A 451 2.69 -8.56 -14.43
CA ALA A 451 3.89 -9.36 -14.60
C ALA A 451 4.57 -9.14 -15.95
N THR A 452 3.83 -8.94 -17.05
CA THR A 452 4.43 -8.60 -18.35
C THR A 452 5.30 -7.35 -18.24
N CYS A 453 4.75 -6.29 -17.67
CA CYS A 453 5.43 -5.00 -17.56
C CYS A 453 6.57 -5.02 -16.54
N HIS A 454 6.43 -5.74 -15.42
CA HIS A 454 7.34 -5.59 -14.30
C HIS A 454 8.32 -6.76 -14.05
N MET A 455 8.04 -7.98 -14.53
CA MET A 455 8.80 -9.18 -14.11
C MET A 455 9.13 -10.17 -15.21
N SER A 456 8.22 -10.39 -16.16
CA SER A 456 8.27 -11.57 -17.05
C SER A 456 9.41 -11.51 -18.07
N THR A 457 9.91 -12.70 -18.43
CA THR A 457 10.70 -12.88 -19.65
C THR A 457 9.76 -12.82 -20.84
N ILE A 458 10.03 -11.90 -21.78
CA ILE A 458 9.23 -11.70 -22.99
C ILE A 458 10.05 -12.12 -24.20
N ALA A 459 9.46 -12.99 -25.02
CA ALA A 459 10.04 -13.43 -26.28
C ALA A 459 9.13 -13.10 -27.46
N ARG A 460 9.72 -13.03 -28.65
CA ARG A 460 9.03 -12.90 -29.94
C ARG A 460 9.32 -14.10 -30.81
N VAL A 461 8.37 -14.43 -31.68
CA VAL A 461 8.55 -15.42 -32.75
C VAL A 461 8.69 -14.69 -34.08
N ASP A 462 9.72 -15.00 -34.86
CA ASP A 462 9.86 -14.48 -36.22
C ASP A 462 8.99 -15.26 -37.24
N MET A 463 8.94 -14.80 -38.49
CA MET A 463 8.14 -15.45 -39.54
C MET A 463 8.58 -16.88 -39.87
N ASN A 464 9.79 -17.28 -39.46
CA ASN A 464 10.33 -18.62 -39.66
C ASN A 464 10.08 -19.53 -38.44
N GLY A 465 9.43 -19.02 -37.39
CA GLY A 465 9.17 -19.77 -36.16
C GLY A 465 10.30 -19.70 -35.13
N ASN A 466 11.35 -18.90 -35.36
CA ASN A 466 12.45 -18.78 -34.40
C ASN A 466 12.02 -17.94 -33.20
N VAL A 467 12.27 -18.46 -32.00
CA VAL A 467 12.02 -17.76 -30.73
C VAL A 467 13.24 -16.92 -30.36
N LYS A 468 13.03 -15.63 -30.11
CA LYS A 468 14.05 -14.71 -29.61
C LYS A 468 13.57 -14.05 -28.33
N ILE A 469 14.37 -14.12 -27.27
CA ILE A 469 14.11 -13.38 -26.03
C ILE A 469 14.44 -11.91 -26.28
N GLU A 470 13.47 -11.03 -26.03
CA GLU A 470 13.58 -9.59 -26.22
C GLU A 470 13.79 -8.86 -24.90
N ILE A 471 13.12 -9.31 -23.83
CA ILE A 471 13.28 -8.76 -22.48
C ILE A 471 13.52 -9.92 -21.50
N PRO A 472 14.65 -9.93 -20.77
CA PRO A 472 14.90 -10.94 -19.74
C PRO A 472 13.94 -10.76 -18.56
N GLY A 473 13.58 -11.88 -17.92
CA GLY A 473 12.78 -11.84 -16.70
C GLY A 473 13.59 -11.44 -15.48
N THR A 474 12.93 -10.80 -14.51
CA THR A 474 13.54 -10.27 -13.30
C THR A 474 12.59 -10.41 -12.10
N HIS A 475 13.13 -10.76 -10.93
CA HIS A 475 12.46 -10.56 -9.63
C HIS A 475 12.87 -9.24 -8.97
N ASP A 476 13.78 -8.50 -9.61
CA ASP A 476 14.15 -7.15 -9.22
C ASP A 476 13.21 -6.15 -9.89
N LEU A 477 12.17 -5.78 -9.13
CA LEU A 477 11.10 -4.90 -9.58
C LEU A 477 11.56 -3.47 -9.81
N THR A 478 12.76 -3.06 -9.38
CA THR A 478 13.23 -1.71 -9.67
C THR A 478 13.88 -1.59 -11.05
N LYS A 479 14.26 -2.69 -11.71
CA LYS A 479 14.92 -2.67 -13.02
C LYS A 479 14.13 -1.94 -14.11
N ARG A 480 12.81 -1.78 -13.93
CA ARG A 480 11.92 -1.11 -14.90
C ARG A 480 11.23 0.14 -14.33
N LEU A 481 11.63 0.60 -13.14
CA LEU A 481 11.04 1.77 -12.48
C LEU A 481 12.00 2.96 -12.56
N VAL A 482 11.48 4.11 -12.97
CA VAL A 482 12.23 5.37 -12.88
C VAL A 482 11.68 6.34 -11.84
N TRP A 483 10.39 6.24 -11.53
CA TRP A 483 9.74 7.03 -10.50
C TRP A 483 9.30 6.12 -9.36
N ASP A 484 9.55 6.57 -8.14
CA ASP A 484 8.79 6.15 -6.98
C ASP A 484 7.67 7.17 -6.76
N GLN A 485 6.44 6.67 -6.94
CA GLN A 485 5.21 7.46 -6.92
C GLN A 485 4.48 7.36 -5.56
N MET A 486 5.08 6.71 -4.56
CA MET A 486 4.44 6.43 -3.27
C MET A 486 4.75 7.50 -2.21
N HIS A 487 5.65 8.43 -2.50
CA HIS A 487 6.06 9.48 -1.56
C HIS A 487 5.32 10.80 -1.78
N PHE A 488 5.58 11.77 -0.90
CA PHE A 488 4.99 13.11 -0.94
C PHE A 488 5.15 13.76 -2.31
N PHE A 489 6.34 13.58 -2.91
CA PHE A 489 6.71 14.03 -4.24
C PHE A 489 7.12 12.83 -5.09
N GLY A 490 7.02 12.96 -6.41
CA GLY A 490 7.64 12.03 -7.33
C GLY A 490 9.16 12.09 -7.17
N ILE A 491 9.74 10.98 -6.70
CA ILE A 491 11.20 10.88 -6.53
C ILE A 491 11.77 9.86 -7.52
N PRO A 492 12.97 10.10 -8.08
CA PRO A 492 13.64 9.11 -8.91
C PRO A 492 13.90 7.83 -8.12
N LYS A 493 13.78 6.66 -8.76
CA LYS A 493 13.94 5.38 -8.06
C LYS A 493 15.40 5.12 -7.69
N GLY A 494 15.68 4.95 -6.39
CA GLY A 494 17.03 4.64 -5.88
C GLY A 494 17.52 3.22 -6.21
N VAL A 495 18.85 3.02 -6.15
CA VAL A 495 19.50 1.71 -6.36
C VAL A 495 19.25 0.76 -5.18
N ILE A 496 19.33 1.25 -3.95
CA ILE A 496 19.01 0.49 -2.73
C ILE A 496 17.66 0.95 -2.17
N PRO A 497 16.93 0.14 -1.39
CA PRO A 497 15.63 0.55 -0.87
C PRO A 497 15.72 1.86 -0.06
N ASP A 498 14.91 2.87 -0.40
CA ASP A 498 15.04 4.22 0.14
C ASP A 498 15.00 4.24 1.67
N LYS A 499 14.29 3.32 2.32
CA LYS A 499 14.22 3.28 3.79
C LYS A 499 15.42 2.58 4.47
N VAL A 500 16.18 1.77 3.74
CA VAL A 500 17.52 1.30 4.16
C VAL A 500 18.52 2.44 4.03
N GLN A 501 18.49 3.17 2.91
CA GLN A 501 19.27 4.42 2.76
C GLN A 501 18.98 5.32 3.95
N GLN A 502 17.70 5.53 4.22
CA GLN A 502 17.25 6.28 5.37
C GLN A 502 17.85 5.74 6.66
N ALA A 503 17.60 4.49 7.08
CA ALA A 503 18.09 4.01 8.37
C ALA A 503 19.61 4.08 8.53
N LEU A 504 20.37 3.81 7.45
CA LEU A 504 21.84 3.80 7.46
C LEU A 504 22.44 5.22 7.41
N PHE A 505 21.80 6.13 6.69
CA PHE A 505 22.23 7.52 6.55
C PHE A 505 21.54 8.46 7.59
N LEU A 506 20.48 8.00 8.28
CA LEU A 506 19.69 8.73 9.29
C LEU A 506 20.18 8.55 10.74
N GLY A 507 21.42 8.95 10.97
CA GLY A 507 21.59 9.96 12.03
C GLY A 507 20.89 11.30 11.73
N GLY A 508 20.00 11.41 10.72
CA GLY A 508 19.32 12.63 10.27
C GLY A 508 19.10 12.89 8.75
N TRP A 509 18.99 11.91 7.82
CA TRP A 509 18.88 12.16 6.37
C TRP A 509 17.90 11.29 5.53
N SER A 510 16.80 11.91 5.08
CA SER A 510 15.71 11.42 4.18
C SER A 510 14.60 10.60 4.86
N GLN A 511 13.34 10.52 4.43
CA GLN A 511 12.57 11.44 3.62
C GLN A 511 12.42 12.75 4.37
N LEU A 512 12.81 13.83 3.70
CA LEU A 512 12.45 15.23 3.99
C LEU A 512 11.47 15.33 5.15
N ALA A 513 11.97 15.62 6.36
CA ALA A 513 11.10 16.27 7.33
C ALA A 513 10.55 17.46 6.58
N SER A 514 9.24 17.61 6.58
CA SER A 514 8.51 18.03 5.39
C SER A 514 8.97 19.42 4.86
N PHE A 515 9.72 20.20 5.63
CA PHE A 515 10.32 21.50 5.35
C PHE A 515 11.35 21.51 4.19
N PRO A 516 11.20 22.38 3.18
CA PRO A 516 12.20 22.68 2.15
C PRO A 516 13.58 23.03 2.70
N GLU A 517 13.62 23.70 3.85
CA GLU A 517 14.86 24.06 4.55
C GLU A 517 15.65 22.83 5.01
N ASP A 518 14.98 21.74 5.35
CA ASP A 518 15.64 20.51 5.78
C ASP A 518 16.21 19.77 4.58
N ILE A 519 15.64 19.93 3.38
CA ILE A 519 16.20 19.43 2.11
C ILE A 519 17.46 20.20 1.74
N GLN A 520 17.45 21.51 1.94
CA GLN A 520 18.56 22.37 1.56
C GLN A 520 19.70 22.31 2.60
N LYS A 521 19.38 22.41 3.89
CA LYS A 521 20.33 22.09 4.99
C LYS A 521 20.85 20.69 4.81
N ALA A 522 20.00 19.78 4.35
CA ALA A 522 20.44 18.47 4.00
C ALA A 522 21.52 18.55 2.89
N HIS A 523 21.11 18.95 1.71
CA HIS A 523 22.03 19.07 0.59
C HIS A 523 23.37 19.75 0.95
N GLU A 524 23.33 20.83 1.72
CA GLU A 524 24.50 21.57 2.20
C GLU A 524 25.37 20.78 3.20
N ALA A 525 24.82 20.08 4.20
CA ALA A 525 25.64 19.32 5.14
C ALA A 525 26.23 18.03 4.54
N ILE A 526 25.54 17.36 3.60
CA ILE A 526 26.15 16.24 2.85
C ILE A 526 27.27 16.76 1.96
N LYS A 527 27.03 17.87 1.24
CA LYS A 527 28.05 18.51 0.42
C LYS A 527 29.28 18.87 1.24
N ALA A 528 29.11 19.42 2.45
CA ALA A 528 30.20 19.72 3.37
C ALA A 528 31.02 18.48 3.77
N LYS A 529 30.38 17.32 4.00
CA LYS A 529 31.07 16.05 4.30
C LYS A 529 31.82 15.47 3.09
N ILE A 530 31.25 15.61 1.88
CA ILE A 530 31.94 15.26 0.63
C ILE A 530 33.19 16.13 0.48
N GLU A 531 33.07 17.45 0.66
CA GLU A 531 34.17 18.40 0.60
C GLU A 531 35.22 18.16 1.69
N ALA A 532 34.81 17.69 2.88
CA ALA A 532 35.69 17.26 3.96
C ALA A 532 36.40 15.91 3.70
N GLY A 533 36.09 15.23 2.59
CA GLY A 533 36.71 13.96 2.21
C GLY A 533 36.23 12.74 3.01
N GLU A 534 35.16 12.88 3.80
CA GLU A 534 34.55 11.79 4.58
C GLU A 534 33.93 10.70 3.68
N TYR A 535 33.64 11.04 2.41
CA TYR A 535 33.02 10.14 1.42
C TYR A 535 33.92 9.81 0.22
N LYS A 536 35.24 10.03 0.33
CA LYS A 536 36.19 9.78 -0.77
C LYS A 536 36.19 8.33 -1.28
N ASP A 537 35.78 7.39 -0.42
CA ASP A 537 35.75 5.94 -0.70
C ASP A 537 34.33 5.42 -1.03
N VAL A 538 33.33 6.31 -1.16
CA VAL A 538 31.96 5.96 -1.56
C VAL A 538 31.88 5.83 -3.08
N PRO A 539 31.41 4.69 -3.63
CA PRO A 539 31.20 4.56 -5.07
C PRO A 539 30.17 5.56 -5.63
N PRO A 540 30.35 6.09 -6.85
CA PRO A 540 29.45 7.11 -7.44
C PRO A 540 27.97 6.75 -7.48
N GLU A 541 27.63 5.48 -7.62
CA GLU A 541 26.27 4.93 -7.58
C GLU A 541 25.60 5.07 -6.20
N TYR A 542 26.38 5.32 -5.14
CA TYR A 542 25.93 5.52 -3.76
C TYR A 542 26.18 6.94 -3.22
N MET A 543 26.77 7.85 -4.00
CA MET A 543 27.02 9.25 -3.63
C MET A 543 25.78 10.15 -3.83
N TYR A 544 25.41 10.98 -2.85
CA TYR A 544 24.30 11.95 -2.97
C TYR A 544 24.72 13.30 -3.59
N PRO A 545 23.83 14.01 -4.33
CA PRO A 545 22.40 13.75 -4.46
C PRO A 545 22.05 13.06 -5.78
N VAL A 546 21.65 11.79 -5.72
CA VAL A 546 21.00 11.06 -6.83
C VAL A 546 19.56 11.57 -7.09
N PHE A 547 19.19 12.76 -6.59
CA PHE A 547 17.82 13.30 -6.71
C PHE A 547 17.45 13.87 -8.07
N VAL A 548 18.12 13.43 -9.11
CA VAL A 548 17.53 13.64 -10.43
C VAL A 548 17.78 12.40 -11.25
N GLY A 549 19.03 11.98 -11.47
CA GLY A 549 19.31 10.94 -12.47
C GLY A 549 18.53 11.17 -13.78
N PHE A 550 18.15 12.44 -14.00
CA PHE A 550 17.29 12.94 -15.03
C PHE A 550 17.54 14.44 -15.18
N LYS A 551 17.30 14.97 -16.38
CA LYS A 551 17.39 16.40 -16.66
C LYS A 551 16.14 16.83 -17.40
N LEU A 552 15.60 17.97 -17.02
CA LEU A 552 14.64 18.68 -17.85
C LEU A 552 15.42 19.30 -19.02
N VAL A 553 15.16 18.84 -20.24
CA VAL A 553 15.90 19.28 -21.44
C VAL A 553 15.05 20.10 -22.39
N GLU A 554 13.72 20.07 -22.22
CA GLU A 554 12.77 20.91 -22.94
C GLU A 554 11.64 21.31 -21.96
N ASP A 555 11.38 22.61 -21.80
CA ASP A 555 10.34 23.14 -20.91
C ASP A 555 8.93 23.18 -21.55
N GLY A 556 8.81 22.72 -22.80
CA GLY A 556 7.59 22.87 -23.60
C GLY A 556 7.44 24.26 -24.22
N GLY A 557 6.24 24.56 -24.70
CA GLY A 557 5.83 25.87 -25.19
C GLY A 557 4.86 26.52 -24.21
N ALA A 558 5.08 27.78 -23.86
CA ALA A 558 4.22 28.49 -22.91
C ALA A 558 2.81 28.74 -23.47
N PRO A 559 1.79 29.01 -22.62
CA PRO A 559 0.47 29.41 -23.10
C PRO A 559 0.55 30.59 -24.08
N GLY A 560 -0.03 30.42 -25.26
CA GLY A 560 0.04 31.41 -26.35
C GLY A 560 1.24 31.24 -27.30
N GLU A 561 2.22 30.41 -26.97
CA GLU A 561 3.30 30.06 -27.89
C GLU A 561 2.85 28.97 -28.88
N HIS A 562 3.15 29.16 -30.16
CA HIS A 562 2.96 28.14 -31.20
C HIS A 562 4.14 27.14 -31.26
N LYS A 563 4.84 26.93 -30.13
CA LYS A 563 5.99 26.03 -30.00
C LYS A 563 5.50 24.61 -29.69
N LEU A 564 6.02 23.63 -30.43
CA LEU A 564 5.79 22.20 -30.19
C LEU A 564 7.14 21.51 -29.88
N PRO A 565 7.15 20.48 -29.01
CA PRO A 565 6.02 19.95 -28.24
C PRO A 565 5.65 20.87 -27.06
N ARG A 566 4.39 20.80 -26.58
CA ARG A 566 3.93 21.61 -25.45
C ARG A 566 4.32 21.07 -24.08
N MET A 567 4.59 19.78 -24.00
CA MET A 567 4.94 19.09 -22.76
C MET A 567 6.44 19.17 -22.52
N ILE A 568 6.86 19.00 -21.28
CA ILE A 568 8.28 18.88 -20.94
C ILE A 568 8.93 17.64 -21.58
N LYS A 569 10.26 17.62 -21.62
CA LYS A 569 11.04 16.41 -21.88
C LYS A 569 12.04 16.16 -20.76
N ILE A 570 12.01 14.94 -20.24
CA ILE A 570 12.97 14.43 -19.25
C ILE A 570 13.95 13.47 -19.93
N GLU A 571 15.24 13.68 -19.69
CA GLU A 571 16.30 12.75 -20.10
C GLU A 571 16.93 12.10 -18.87
N TYR A 572 16.75 10.80 -18.71
CA TYR A 572 17.33 10.00 -17.62
C TYR A 572 18.82 9.68 -17.86
N THR A 573 19.58 9.48 -16.79
CA THR A 573 21.01 9.12 -16.80
C THR A 573 21.29 7.92 -15.88
N GLY A 574 22.40 7.22 -16.12
CA GLY A 574 22.79 6.04 -15.33
C GLY A 574 21.73 4.94 -15.36
N ALA A 575 21.51 4.28 -14.22
CA ALA A 575 20.54 3.20 -14.08
C ALA A 575 19.10 3.59 -14.50
N LEU A 576 18.68 4.84 -14.27
CA LEU A 576 17.32 5.26 -14.66
C LEU A 576 17.14 5.32 -16.19
N ALA A 577 18.21 5.60 -16.94
CA ALA A 577 18.16 5.54 -18.40
C ALA A 577 17.96 4.09 -18.87
N GLU A 578 18.67 3.15 -18.24
CA GLU A 578 18.53 1.71 -18.50
C GLU A 578 17.13 1.23 -18.15
N HIS A 579 16.61 1.60 -16.97
CA HIS A 579 15.26 1.23 -16.53
C HIS A 579 14.18 1.74 -17.49
N ARG A 580 14.28 3.01 -17.91
CA ARG A 580 13.35 3.58 -18.89
C ARG A 580 13.44 2.84 -20.22
N ASN A 581 14.64 2.55 -20.69
CA ASN A 581 14.85 1.84 -21.94
C ASN A 581 14.26 0.43 -21.89
N GLU A 582 14.44 -0.29 -20.79
CA GLU A 582 13.86 -1.62 -20.62
C GLU A 582 12.33 -1.59 -20.62
N MET A 583 11.70 -0.66 -19.89
CA MET A 583 10.25 -0.49 -19.93
C MET A 583 9.76 -0.10 -21.35
N LYS A 584 10.48 0.79 -22.06
CA LYS A 584 10.17 1.11 -23.47
C LYS A 584 10.27 -0.12 -24.38
N MET A 585 11.21 -1.05 -24.13
CA MET A 585 11.30 -2.29 -24.91
C MET A 585 10.07 -3.17 -24.72
N VAL A 586 9.49 -3.23 -23.51
CA VAL A 586 8.22 -3.94 -23.27
C VAL A 586 7.10 -3.33 -24.12
N CYS A 587 6.92 -2.00 -24.09
CA CYS A 587 5.88 -1.33 -24.87
C CYS A 587 6.07 -1.53 -26.39
N LYS A 588 7.33 -1.55 -26.86
CA LYS A 588 7.67 -1.72 -28.27
C LYS A 588 7.40 -3.11 -28.83
N GLN A 589 7.00 -4.07 -27.99
CA GLN A 589 6.52 -5.37 -28.47
C GLN A 589 5.15 -5.27 -29.16
N CYS A 590 4.37 -4.24 -28.83
CA CYS A 590 3.02 -4.03 -29.37
C CYS A 590 2.83 -2.66 -30.03
N HIS A 591 3.59 -1.64 -29.60
CA HIS A 591 3.42 -0.25 -30.03
C HIS A 591 4.61 0.28 -30.82
N SER A 592 4.38 1.27 -31.68
CA SER A 592 5.46 1.95 -32.38
C SER A 592 6.30 2.80 -31.42
N SER A 593 7.59 3.00 -31.73
CA SER A 593 8.49 3.83 -30.91
C SER A 593 7.94 5.24 -30.68
N GLN A 594 7.31 5.84 -31.70
CA GLN A 594 6.71 7.17 -31.58
C GLN A 594 5.59 7.21 -30.54
N TRP A 595 4.70 6.20 -30.54
CA TRP A 595 3.65 6.10 -29.54
C TRP A 595 4.23 5.98 -28.14
N VAL A 596 5.24 5.11 -27.97
CA VAL A 596 5.90 4.86 -26.68
C VAL A 596 6.61 6.12 -26.15
N ASP A 597 7.32 6.85 -27.01
CA ASP A 597 8.02 8.07 -26.62
C ASP A 597 7.05 9.19 -26.25
N ASN A 598 5.94 9.33 -27.01
CA ASN A 598 4.89 10.29 -26.69
C ASN A 598 4.20 9.96 -25.37
N TYR A 599 3.87 8.68 -25.15
CA TYR A 599 3.21 8.23 -23.92
C TYR A 599 4.03 8.58 -22.68
N PHE A 600 5.32 8.22 -22.67
CA PHE A 600 6.15 8.51 -21.52
C PHE A 600 6.46 10.00 -21.34
N ARG A 601 6.48 10.80 -22.41
CA ARG A 601 6.56 12.25 -22.29
C ARG A 601 5.35 12.82 -21.54
N THR A 602 4.14 12.34 -21.86
CA THR A 602 2.92 12.78 -21.16
C THR A 602 2.81 12.23 -19.74
N ALA A 603 3.25 10.99 -19.49
CA ALA A 603 3.27 10.41 -18.15
C ALA A 603 4.26 11.16 -17.24
N ASP A 604 5.45 11.48 -17.74
CA ASP A 604 6.46 12.24 -16.99
C ASP A 604 5.98 13.66 -16.65
N GLN A 605 5.26 14.34 -17.57
CA GLN A 605 4.63 15.62 -17.25
C GLN A 605 3.65 15.51 -16.08
N ASN A 606 2.85 14.44 -15.99
CA ASN A 606 1.87 14.29 -14.91
C ASN A 606 2.54 14.20 -13.52
N ILE A 607 3.75 13.62 -13.42
CA ILE A 607 4.51 13.65 -12.17
C ILE A 607 4.85 15.09 -11.79
N ILE A 608 5.31 15.89 -12.75
CA ILE A 608 5.69 17.28 -12.52
C ILE A 608 4.47 18.15 -12.18
N ASP A 609 3.35 17.97 -12.87
CA ASP A 609 2.11 18.69 -12.60
C ASP A 609 1.61 18.41 -11.17
N TYR A 610 1.60 17.14 -10.77
CA TYR A 610 1.30 16.76 -9.39
C TYR A 610 2.29 17.40 -8.41
N ASP A 611 3.59 17.33 -8.67
CA ASP A 611 4.63 17.83 -7.77
C ASP A 611 4.49 19.35 -7.53
N ILE A 612 4.12 20.11 -8.57
CA ILE A 612 3.82 21.54 -8.44
C ILE A 612 2.65 21.76 -7.47
N THR A 613 1.53 21.04 -7.67
CA THR A 613 0.36 21.12 -6.80
C THR A 613 0.69 20.73 -5.36
N ALA A 614 1.40 19.61 -5.18
CA ALA A 614 1.77 19.11 -3.86
C ALA A 614 2.72 20.08 -3.14
N ARG A 615 3.70 20.67 -3.83
CA ARG A 615 4.61 21.67 -3.23
C ARG A 615 3.86 22.94 -2.81
N PHE A 616 2.88 23.36 -3.59
CA PHE A 616 2.04 24.49 -3.23
C PHE A 616 1.19 24.18 -1.98
N ALA A 617 0.48 23.05 -1.97
CA ALA A 617 -0.30 22.59 -0.82
C ALA A 617 0.55 22.47 0.44
N TYR A 618 1.74 21.87 0.30
CA TYR A 618 2.68 21.77 1.39
C TYR A 618 3.09 23.14 1.94
N THR A 619 3.35 24.12 1.06
CA THR A 619 3.67 25.50 1.47
C THR A 619 2.52 26.14 2.27
N LEU A 620 1.26 25.88 1.91
CA LEU A 620 0.11 26.34 2.71
C LEU A 620 0.10 25.73 4.11
N LEU A 621 0.44 24.46 4.25
CA LEU A 621 0.56 23.82 5.56
C LEU A 621 1.65 24.50 6.41
N GLN A 622 2.77 24.88 5.78
CA GLN A 622 3.84 25.60 6.47
C GLN A 622 3.41 26.95 6.97
N ILE A 623 2.65 27.68 6.15
CA ILE A 623 2.06 28.96 6.56
C ILE A 623 1.10 28.72 7.74
N ALA A 624 0.28 27.66 7.70
CA ALA A 624 -0.63 27.33 8.80
C ALA A 624 0.13 27.14 10.13
N TYR A 625 1.25 26.42 10.11
CA TYR A 625 2.10 26.26 11.29
C TYR A 625 2.77 27.55 11.73
N ALA A 626 3.35 28.32 10.80
CA ALA A 626 4.03 29.57 11.11
C ALA A 626 3.08 30.61 11.72
N GLU A 627 1.85 30.63 11.24
CA GLU A 627 0.77 31.45 11.76
C GLU A 627 0.16 30.87 13.05
N GLY A 628 0.49 29.65 13.48
CA GLY A 628 -0.16 29.01 14.63
C GLY A 628 -1.65 28.76 14.41
N LEU A 629 -2.06 28.54 13.16
CA LEU A 629 -3.38 28.01 12.78
C LEU A 629 -3.46 26.49 12.94
N ALA A 630 -2.31 25.82 12.95
CA ALA A 630 -2.13 24.40 13.27
C ALA A 630 -0.85 24.21 14.13
N ASP A 631 -0.76 23.12 14.90
CA ASP A 631 0.38 22.76 15.77
C ASP A 631 1.11 21.53 15.22
N PRO A 632 2.36 21.68 14.71
CA PRO A 632 3.10 20.58 14.11
C PRO A 632 3.55 19.49 15.09
N LYS A 633 3.26 19.62 16.39
CA LYS A 633 3.63 18.62 17.42
C LYS A 633 2.83 17.32 17.31
N ASN A 634 1.59 17.37 16.85
CA ASN A 634 0.73 16.19 16.71
C ASN A 634 0.13 16.09 15.30
N PRO A 635 0.96 15.84 14.29
CA PRO A 635 0.54 15.85 12.89
C PRO A 635 -0.58 14.84 12.58
N LEU A 636 -1.42 15.20 11.61
CA LEU A 636 -2.61 14.48 11.14
C LEU A 636 -3.80 14.51 12.11
N ASP A 637 -3.85 15.50 13.00
CA ASP A 637 -5.00 15.71 13.89
C ASP A 637 -5.81 16.99 13.55
N GLU A 638 -5.24 17.86 12.72
CA GLU A 638 -5.84 19.12 12.29
C GLU A 638 -6.18 19.13 10.80
N PHE A 639 -7.19 19.94 10.45
CA PHE A 639 -7.76 19.98 9.10
C PHE A 639 -6.75 20.18 7.96
N PRO A 640 -5.84 21.18 7.98
CA PRO A 640 -4.88 21.39 6.88
C PRO A 640 -3.90 20.22 6.73
N GLU A 641 -3.58 19.50 7.81
CA GLU A 641 -2.70 18.33 7.79
C GLU A 641 -3.40 17.12 7.15
N LEU A 642 -4.68 16.93 7.46
CA LEU A 642 -5.51 15.89 6.84
C LEU A 642 -5.69 16.16 5.34
N MET A 643 -5.92 17.41 4.94
CA MET A 643 -6.01 17.75 3.52
C MET A 643 -4.68 17.52 2.81
N TRP A 644 -3.56 17.92 3.41
CA TRP A 644 -2.23 17.59 2.89
C TRP A 644 -2.07 16.08 2.71
N TYR A 645 -2.46 15.27 3.70
CA TYR A 645 -2.42 13.81 3.62
C TYR A 645 -3.22 13.26 2.44
N TYR A 646 -4.45 13.71 2.23
CA TYR A 646 -5.25 13.27 1.08
C TYR A 646 -4.63 13.67 -0.26
N ILE A 647 -4.09 14.89 -0.35
CA ILE A 647 -3.42 15.40 -1.55
C ILE A 647 -2.27 14.50 -1.95
N TRP A 648 -1.42 14.06 -1.02
CA TRP A 648 -0.24 13.28 -1.39
C TRP A 648 -0.39 11.76 -1.30
N HIS A 649 -1.08 11.23 -0.29
CA HIS A 649 -1.14 9.79 0.02
C HIS A 649 -2.22 9.07 -0.77
N HIS A 650 -3.40 9.67 -0.95
CA HIS A 650 -4.50 9.03 -1.68
C HIS A 650 -4.61 9.59 -3.09
N GLN A 651 -5.14 10.81 -3.19
CA GLN A 651 -5.57 11.41 -4.45
C GLN A 651 -4.37 11.65 -5.38
N GLY A 652 -3.26 12.14 -4.84
CA GLY A 652 -2.01 12.32 -5.56
C GLY A 652 -1.35 11.05 -6.06
N ARG A 653 -1.41 9.95 -5.29
CA ARG A 653 -0.92 8.65 -5.76
C ARG A 653 -1.81 8.12 -6.88
N ARG A 654 -3.13 8.25 -6.77
CA ARG A 654 -4.08 7.87 -7.83
C ARG A 654 -3.81 8.64 -9.13
N TRP A 655 -3.62 9.95 -9.05
CA TRP A 655 -3.26 10.78 -10.20
C TRP A 655 -1.99 10.28 -10.90
N ARG A 656 -0.89 10.10 -10.15
CA ARG A 656 0.39 9.65 -10.72
C ARG A 656 0.32 8.23 -11.29
N ASN A 657 -0.25 7.29 -10.53
CA ASN A 657 -0.36 5.89 -10.95
C ASN A 657 -1.29 5.74 -12.16
N GLY A 658 -2.44 6.43 -12.18
CA GLY A 658 -3.40 6.41 -13.28
C GLY A 658 -2.78 6.83 -14.60
N ALA A 659 -1.95 7.89 -14.59
CA ALA A 659 -1.22 8.34 -15.76
C ALA A 659 -0.21 7.29 -16.30
N PHE A 660 0.45 6.54 -15.41
CA PHE A 660 1.49 5.55 -15.77
C PHE A 660 0.96 4.16 -16.15
N MET A 661 -0.31 3.88 -15.89
CA MET A 661 -0.92 2.58 -16.19
C MET A 661 -2.17 2.71 -17.09
N MET A 662 -2.33 3.86 -17.75
CA MET A 662 -3.41 4.10 -18.72
C MET A 662 -4.81 4.00 -18.10
N GLY A 663 -4.96 4.43 -16.85
CA GLY A 663 -6.24 4.59 -16.18
C GLY A 663 -6.74 6.03 -16.29
N PRO A 664 -7.64 6.34 -17.24
CA PRO A 664 -8.11 7.72 -17.45
C PRO A 664 -8.94 8.24 -16.28
N ASP A 665 -9.73 7.39 -15.61
CA ASP A 665 -10.60 7.81 -14.50
C ASP A 665 -9.76 8.07 -13.25
N TYR A 666 -8.77 7.21 -13.01
CA TYR A 666 -7.81 7.38 -11.92
C TYR A 666 -6.81 8.52 -12.14
N ALA A 667 -6.47 8.85 -13.38
CA ALA A 667 -5.71 10.05 -13.68
C ALA A 667 -6.56 11.32 -13.50
N HIS A 668 -7.85 11.25 -13.85
CA HIS A 668 -8.73 12.41 -13.89
C HIS A 668 -9.62 12.56 -12.64
N TRP A 669 -10.72 11.81 -12.56
CA TRP A 669 -11.73 11.98 -11.52
C TRP A 669 -11.20 11.59 -10.14
N TYR A 670 -10.70 10.36 -9.97
CA TYR A 670 -10.10 9.94 -8.69
C TYR A 670 -8.69 10.51 -8.46
N GLY A 671 -8.11 11.13 -9.48
CA GLY A 671 -6.77 11.70 -9.49
C GLY A 671 -6.78 13.20 -9.28
N ILE A 672 -6.53 13.94 -10.38
CA ILE A 672 -6.35 15.40 -10.35
C ILE A 672 -7.58 16.15 -9.84
N VAL A 673 -8.80 15.71 -10.16
CA VAL A 673 -10.04 16.39 -9.74
C VAL A 673 -10.18 16.30 -8.22
N ASP A 674 -10.15 15.11 -7.64
CA ASP A 674 -10.14 14.93 -6.19
C ASP A 674 -8.99 15.72 -5.54
N THR A 675 -7.77 15.63 -6.10
CA THR A 675 -6.59 16.31 -5.54
C THR A 675 -6.79 17.83 -5.49
N ILE A 676 -7.22 18.45 -6.60
CA ILE A 676 -7.27 19.92 -6.75
C ILE A 676 -8.61 20.50 -6.31
N MET A 677 -9.71 19.99 -6.85
CA MET A 677 -11.05 20.55 -6.65
C MET A 677 -11.62 20.18 -5.28
N GLU A 678 -11.22 19.04 -4.73
CA GLU A 678 -11.67 18.61 -3.42
C GLU A 678 -10.67 18.97 -2.32
N ALA A 679 -9.59 18.20 -2.13
CA ALA A 679 -8.73 18.34 -0.95
C ALA A 679 -7.97 19.67 -0.93
N PHE A 680 -7.36 20.06 -2.04
CA PHE A 680 -6.61 21.31 -2.12
C PHE A 680 -7.51 22.55 -2.00
N ASN A 681 -8.64 22.58 -2.70
CA ASN A 681 -9.61 23.67 -2.58
C ASN A 681 -10.19 23.78 -1.15
N LYS A 682 -10.50 22.64 -0.50
CA LYS A 682 -10.90 22.60 0.91
C LYS A 682 -9.84 23.19 1.82
N MET A 683 -8.57 22.83 1.62
CA MET A 683 -7.43 23.40 2.35
C MET A 683 -7.33 24.92 2.17
N VAL A 684 -7.40 25.42 0.94
CA VAL A 684 -7.33 26.85 0.62
C VAL A 684 -8.49 27.63 1.25
N ASN A 685 -9.72 27.11 1.14
CA ASN A 685 -10.90 27.76 1.70
C ASN A 685 -10.84 27.83 3.23
N TRP A 686 -10.40 26.75 3.88
CA TRP A 686 -10.19 26.75 5.32
C TRP A 686 -9.11 27.77 5.74
N MET A 687 -7.97 27.79 5.04
CA MET A 687 -6.89 28.76 5.29
C MET A 687 -7.37 30.20 5.17
N ALA A 688 -8.08 30.54 4.09
CA ALA A 688 -8.61 31.87 3.86
C ALA A 688 -9.58 32.30 4.96
N LEU A 689 -10.48 31.40 5.38
CA LEU A 689 -11.45 31.69 6.44
C LEU A 689 -10.79 31.90 7.80
N GLN A 690 -9.80 31.08 8.15
CA GLN A 690 -9.06 31.21 9.40
C GLN A 690 -8.31 32.54 9.50
N LEU A 691 -7.65 32.93 8.41
CA LEU A 691 -6.95 34.22 8.34
C LEU A 691 -7.94 35.38 8.43
N GLU A 692 -9.11 35.30 7.78
CA GLU A 692 -10.14 36.35 7.86
C GLU A 692 -10.74 36.47 9.27
N VAL A 693 -11.02 35.35 9.94
CA VAL A 693 -11.48 35.33 11.34
C VAL A 693 -10.46 36.02 12.23
N ARG A 694 -9.18 35.64 12.11
CA ARG A 694 -8.10 36.22 12.91
C ARG A 694 -7.95 37.72 12.67
N GLN A 695 -7.92 38.15 11.41
CA GLN A 695 -7.83 39.58 11.07
C GLN A 695 -9.01 40.36 11.66
N THR A 696 -10.23 39.83 11.50
CA THR A 696 -11.45 40.47 12.05
C THR A 696 -11.39 40.55 13.58
N MET A 697 -10.87 39.52 14.26
CA MET A 697 -10.68 39.54 15.71
C MET A 697 -9.66 40.60 16.15
N GLN A 698 -8.52 40.69 15.46
CA GLN A 698 -7.49 41.69 15.75
C GLN A 698 -7.99 43.12 15.52
N GLU A 699 -8.73 43.36 14.43
CA GLU A 699 -9.37 44.66 14.17
C GLU A 699 -10.39 45.01 15.25
N LEU A 700 -11.22 44.04 15.66
CA LEU A 700 -12.21 44.22 16.71
C LEU A 700 -11.54 44.53 18.06
N GLU A 701 -10.49 43.81 18.42
CA GLU A 701 -9.71 44.05 19.64
C GLU A 701 -9.04 45.42 19.62
N ALA A 702 -8.42 45.81 18.49
CA ALA A 702 -7.80 47.11 18.33
C ALA A 702 -8.83 48.26 18.47
N LEU A 703 -10.02 48.10 17.87
CA LEU A 703 -11.11 49.07 17.98
C LEU A 703 -11.68 49.13 19.40
N LYS A 704 -11.84 47.98 20.08
CA LYS A 704 -12.26 47.93 21.49
C LYS A 704 -11.23 48.58 22.42
N ALA A 705 -9.94 48.36 22.17
CA ALA A 705 -8.86 49.00 22.91
C ALA A 705 -8.83 50.52 22.68
N ALA A 706 -9.01 50.97 21.44
CA ALA A 706 -9.12 52.39 21.09
C ALA A 706 -10.36 53.05 21.73
N ALA A 707 -11.46 52.30 21.87
CA ALA A 707 -12.70 52.76 22.47
C ALA A 707 -12.67 52.81 24.02
N ALA A 708 -11.71 52.16 24.67
CA ALA A 708 -11.61 52.10 26.14
C ALA A 708 -11.12 53.41 26.80
N GLY A 709 -10.70 54.41 26.02
CA GLY A 709 -10.07 55.66 26.50
C GLY A 709 -10.93 56.94 26.50
N GLY A 710 -12.20 56.92 26.09
CA GLY A 710 -13.04 58.14 26.04
C GLY A 710 -14.47 57.95 25.50
N GLN A 711 -15.27 59.03 25.46
CA GLN A 711 -16.67 59.02 24.94
C GLN A 711 -16.71 58.50 23.49
N MET A 712 -17.35 57.35 23.27
CA MET A 712 -17.42 56.71 21.95
C MET A 712 -18.26 57.53 20.96
N GLN A 713 -17.71 57.81 19.79
CA GLN A 713 -18.49 58.33 18.67
C GLN A 713 -19.46 57.27 18.14
N PRO A 714 -20.71 57.61 17.78
CA PRO A 714 -21.70 56.65 17.27
C PRO A 714 -21.23 55.82 16.05
N ALA A 715 -20.40 56.41 15.19
CA ALA A 715 -19.81 55.72 14.03
C ALA A 715 -18.86 54.58 14.43
N LEU A 716 -18.11 54.75 15.53
CA LEU A 716 -17.22 53.71 16.06
C LEU A 716 -18.02 52.55 16.67
N VAL A 717 -19.12 52.86 17.38
CA VAL A 717 -20.04 51.84 17.93
C VAL A 717 -20.68 51.03 16.81
N ALA A 718 -21.16 51.68 15.75
CA ALA A 718 -21.72 51.01 14.59
C ALA A 718 -20.69 50.08 13.90
N LYS A 719 -19.43 50.52 13.78
CA LYS A 719 -18.37 49.68 13.19
C LYS A 719 -18.00 48.48 14.05
N ILE A 720 -17.97 48.63 15.38
CA ILE A 720 -17.78 47.51 16.31
C ILE A 720 -18.92 46.49 16.16
N GLN A 721 -20.18 46.93 16.12
CA GLN A 721 -21.33 46.04 15.94
C GLN A 721 -21.32 45.32 14.58
N GLU A 722 -20.93 46.01 13.51
CA GLU A 722 -20.75 45.43 12.17
C GLU A 722 -19.69 44.32 12.19
N LEU A 723 -18.53 44.57 12.81
CA LEU A 723 -17.46 43.58 12.91
C LEU A 723 -17.81 42.42 13.84
N GLU A 724 -18.55 42.65 14.93
CA GLU A 724 -19.07 41.58 15.79
C GLU A 724 -20.06 40.67 15.04
N ALA A 725 -20.95 41.25 14.25
CA ALA A 725 -21.87 40.49 13.40
C ALA A 725 -21.12 39.70 12.32
N LYS A 726 -20.12 40.33 11.66
CA LYS A 726 -19.26 39.67 10.68
C LYS A 726 -18.48 38.52 11.32
N LEU A 727 -17.89 38.73 12.50
CA LEU A 727 -17.14 37.70 13.23
C LEU A 727 -18.05 36.51 13.61
N ALA A 728 -19.25 36.78 14.11
CA ALA A 728 -20.22 35.72 14.43
C ALA A 728 -20.60 34.90 13.19
N GLN A 729 -20.78 35.56 12.04
CA GLN A 729 -21.06 34.89 10.77
C GLN A 729 -19.87 34.03 10.28
N LEU A 730 -18.64 34.55 10.36
CA LEU A 730 -17.43 33.82 9.97
C LEU A 730 -17.18 32.61 10.89
N GLN A 731 -17.36 32.78 12.21
CA GLN A 731 -17.25 31.68 13.18
C GLN A 731 -18.32 30.61 12.95
N ALA A 732 -19.55 30.99 12.60
CA ALA A 732 -20.58 30.03 12.23
C ALA A 732 -20.24 29.25 10.95
N LYS A 733 -19.67 29.92 9.93
CA LYS A 733 -19.19 29.26 8.71
C LYS A 733 -18.02 28.31 8.98
N LEU A 734 -17.09 28.71 9.84
CA LEU A 734 -15.95 27.88 10.21
C LEU A 734 -16.42 26.62 10.95
N ALA A 735 -17.30 26.79 11.92
CA ALA A 735 -17.91 25.67 12.65
C ALA A 735 -18.70 24.75 11.71
N ALA A 736 -19.36 25.29 10.67
CA ALA A 736 -20.05 24.48 9.67
C ALA A 736 -19.06 23.66 8.82
N LEU A 737 -17.94 24.23 8.37
CA LEU A 737 -16.91 23.50 7.62
C LEU A 737 -16.26 22.39 8.48
N GLU A 738 -15.92 22.70 9.73
CA GLU A 738 -15.39 21.73 10.69
C GLU A 738 -16.40 20.62 11.00
N ALA A 739 -17.69 20.96 11.12
CA ALA A 739 -18.77 20.00 11.30
C ALA A 739 -19.02 19.16 10.05
N THR A 740 -18.88 19.72 8.84
CA THR A 740 -18.97 18.96 7.58
C THR A 740 -17.85 17.93 7.48
N ALA A 741 -16.63 18.24 7.93
CA ALA A 741 -15.55 17.26 8.02
C ALA A 741 -15.86 16.12 9.01
N ALA A 742 -16.45 16.45 10.17
CA ALA A 742 -16.92 15.46 11.14
C ALA A 742 -18.11 14.62 10.62
N SER A 743 -19.03 15.25 9.88
CA SER A 743 -20.18 14.60 9.25
C SER A 743 -19.76 13.69 8.10
N LEU A 744 -18.85 14.12 7.23
CA LEU A 744 -18.29 13.29 6.14
C LEU A 744 -17.62 12.05 6.72
N LYS A 745 -16.87 12.19 7.82
CA LYS A 745 -16.27 11.06 8.55
C LYS A 745 -17.32 10.10 9.12
N GLN A 746 -18.41 10.63 9.70
CA GLN A 746 -19.50 9.82 10.25
C GLN A 746 -20.36 9.17 9.16
N GLN A 747 -20.55 9.85 8.02
CA GLN A 747 -21.28 9.35 6.86
C GLN A 747 -20.48 8.29 6.12
N LEU A 748 -19.16 8.45 5.95
CA LEU A 748 -18.30 7.41 5.37
C LEU A 748 -18.36 6.12 6.22
N GLN A 749 -18.27 6.26 7.55
CA GLN A 749 -18.37 5.14 8.49
C GLN A 749 -19.76 4.49 8.52
N SER A 750 -20.84 5.27 8.35
CA SER A 750 -22.20 4.72 8.31
C SER A 750 -22.56 4.12 6.95
N PHE A 751 -21.98 4.63 5.85
CA PHE A 751 -22.07 4.01 4.53
C PHE A 751 -21.28 2.71 4.48
N GLU A 752 -20.04 2.66 4.96
CA GLU A 752 -19.24 1.42 5.03
C GLU A 752 -19.91 0.35 5.89
N GLY A 753 -20.42 0.70 7.07
CA GLY A 753 -21.14 -0.24 7.93
C GLY A 753 -22.52 -0.65 7.38
N GLY A 754 -23.19 0.24 6.67
CA GLY A 754 -24.49 -0.03 6.05
C GLY A 754 -24.38 -0.89 4.78
N PHE A 755 -23.38 -0.62 3.93
CA PHE A 755 -23.10 -1.43 2.74
C PHE A 755 -22.60 -2.82 3.12
N ALA A 756 -21.68 -2.95 4.09
CA ALA A 756 -21.21 -4.25 4.57
C ALA A 756 -22.35 -5.10 5.14
N ALA A 757 -23.27 -4.50 5.90
CA ALA A 757 -24.42 -5.22 6.46
C ALA A 757 -25.45 -5.64 5.38
N VAL A 758 -25.65 -4.81 4.34
CA VAL A 758 -26.55 -5.15 3.23
C VAL A 758 -25.91 -6.17 2.30
N GLU A 759 -24.61 -6.08 2.04
CA GLU A 759 -23.84 -7.05 1.27
C GLU A 759 -23.82 -8.41 1.97
N GLU A 760 -23.54 -8.46 3.28
CA GLU A 760 -23.62 -9.69 4.08
C GLU A 760 -25.03 -10.30 4.05
N GLN A 761 -26.08 -9.47 4.11
CA GLN A 761 -27.47 -9.95 3.98
C GLN A 761 -27.79 -10.47 2.58
N VAL A 762 -27.32 -9.81 1.52
CA VAL A 762 -27.53 -10.23 0.12
C VAL A 762 -26.77 -11.52 -0.15
N THR A 763 -25.50 -11.62 0.25
CA THR A 763 -24.69 -12.84 0.13
C THR A 763 -25.32 -13.98 0.93
N GLY A 764 -25.75 -13.74 2.17
CA GLY A 764 -26.43 -14.75 2.99
C GLY A 764 -27.75 -15.23 2.36
N LEU A 765 -28.54 -14.33 1.76
CA LEU A 765 -29.76 -14.70 1.03
C LEU A 765 -29.45 -15.48 -0.26
N GLN A 766 -28.39 -15.14 -0.98
CA GLN A 766 -27.93 -15.87 -2.18
C GLN A 766 -27.49 -17.29 -1.82
N THR A 767 -26.68 -17.45 -0.77
CA THR A 767 -26.26 -18.78 -0.27
C THR A 767 -27.47 -19.62 0.18
N ASN A 768 -28.45 -19.01 0.85
CA ASN A 768 -29.68 -19.71 1.22
C ASN A 768 -30.51 -20.14 0.01
N ILE A 769 -30.56 -19.33 -1.06
CA ILE A 769 -31.23 -19.69 -2.32
C ILE A 769 -30.54 -20.88 -2.99
N GLU A 770 -29.20 -20.89 -3.05
CA GLU A 770 -28.43 -21.99 -3.64
C GLU A 770 -28.63 -23.30 -2.89
N GLU A 771 -28.59 -23.26 -1.55
CA GLU A 771 -28.81 -24.45 -0.71
C GLU A 771 -30.25 -24.98 -0.83
N LEU A 772 -31.25 -24.09 -0.85
CA LEU A 772 -32.64 -24.49 -1.08
C LEU A 772 -32.86 -25.07 -2.48
N GLN A 773 -32.20 -24.53 -3.51
CA GLN A 773 -32.25 -25.08 -4.87
C GLN A 773 -31.64 -26.48 -4.95
N LYS A 774 -30.52 -26.70 -4.25
CA LYS A 774 -29.88 -28.02 -4.16
C LYS A 774 -30.76 -29.05 -3.45
N GLN A 775 -31.40 -28.65 -2.35
CA GLN A 775 -32.38 -29.51 -1.65
C GLN A 775 -33.59 -29.84 -2.53
N LEU A 776 -34.09 -28.85 -3.28
CA LEU A 776 -35.17 -29.06 -4.24
C LEU A 776 -34.77 -30.07 -5.33
N GLU A 777 -33.55 -29.95 -5.86
CA GLU A 777 -33.04 -30.88 -6.88
C GLU A 777 -32.92 -32.31 -6.34
N GLN A 778 -32.37 -32.49 -5.13
CA GLN A 778 -32.27 -33.79 -4.48
C GLN A 778 -33.64 -34.44 -4.24
N LEU A 779 -34.60 -33.69 -3.69
CA LEU A 779 -35.95 -34.22 -3.45
C LEU A 779 -36.67 -34.55 -4.77
N THR A 780 -36.45 -33.76 -5.82
CA THR A 780 -37.00 -34.02 -7.16
C THR A 780 -36.41 -35.30 -7.77
N GLN A 781 -35.09 -35.51 -7.63
CA GLN A 781 -34.43 -36.74 -8.07
C GLN A 781 -34.91 -37.97 -7.29
N GLN A 782 -35.09 -37.85 -5.97
CA GLN A 782 -35.65 -38.91 -5.14
C GLN A 782 -37.09 -39.26 -5.55
N LEU A 783 -37.93 -38.25 -5.81
CA LEU A 783 -39.30 -38.46 -6.29
C LEU A 783 -39.31 -39.23 -7.62
N GLU A 784 -38.42 -38.88 -8.55
CA GLU A 784 -38.33 -39.53 -9.86
C GLU A 784 -37.81 -40.99 -9.74
N GLN A 785 -36.83 -41.24 -8.87
CA GLN A 785 -36.36 -42.60 -8.57
C GLN A 785 -37.48 -43.47 -7.98
N LEU A 786 -38.25 -42.95 -7.02
CA LEU A 786 -39.37 -43.70 -6.43
C LEU A 786 -40.48 -43.99 -7.45
N ARG A 787 -40.73 -43.07 -8.40
CA ARG A 787 -41.63 -43.31 -9.54
C ARG A 787 -41.13 -44.43 -10.44
N GLN A 788 -39.84 -44.45 -10.77
CA GLN A 788 -39.23 -45.51 -11.58
C GLN A 788 -39.26 -46.88 -10.88
N MET A 789 -39.27 -46.90 -9.55
CA MET A 789 -39.43 -48.11 -8.74
C MET A 789 -40.89 -48.58 -8.59
N GLY A 790 -41.86 -47.87 -9.20
CA GLY A 790 -43.28 -48.28 -9.22
C GLY A 790 -44.05 -47.97 -7.95
N VAL A 791 -43.58 -47.03 -7.12
CA VAL A 791 -44.30 -46.61 -5.90
C VAL A 791 -45.62 -45.91 -6.28
N PRO A 792 -46.78 -46.26 -5.67
CA PRO A 792 -48.06 -45.62 -5.98
C PRO A 792 -48.07 -44.12 -5.63
N GLU A 793 -48.69 -43.30 -6.49
CA GLU A 793 -48.77 -41.83 -6.32
C GLU A 793 -49.38 -41.37 -4.98
N GLU A 794 -50.31 -42.14 -4.40
CA GLU A 794 -50.85 -41.84 -3.06
C GLU A 794 -49.77 -41.81 -1.96
N GLN A 795 -48.71 -42.60 -2.10
CA GLN A 795 -47.58 -42.63 -1.15
C GLN A 795 -46.53 -41.55 -1.46
N LEU A 796 -46.55 -40.96 -2.66
CA LEU A 796 -45.65 -39.89 -3.09
C LEU A 796 -46.22 -38.48 -2.83
N ALA A 797 -47.52 -38.38 -2.54
CA ALA A 797 -48.24 -37.12 -2.35
C ALA A 797 -47.59 -36.21 -1.28
N GLN A 798 -47.03 -36.78 -0.21
CA GLN A 798 -46.39 -36.00 0.85
C GLN A 798 -45.04 -35.41 0.39
N LEU A 799 -44.25 -36.17 -0.38
CA LEU A 799 -42.98 -35.70 -0.95
C LEU A 799 -43.23 -34.61 -2.01
N GLN A 800 -44.25 -34.78 -2.85
CA GLN A 800 -44.69 -33.76 -3.81
C GLN A 800 -45.13 -32.47 -3.11
N SER A 801 -45.85 -32.58 -1.99
CA SER A 801 -46.26 -31.43 -1.19
C SER A 801 -45.06 -30.68 -0.60
N SER A 802 -44.04 -31.40 -0.10
CA SER A 802 -42.80 -30.80 0.38
C SER A 802 -42.00 -30.10 -0.72
N ILE A 803 -41.93 -30.68 -1.92
CA ILE A 803 -41.30 -30.07 -3.10
C ILE A 803 -42.03 -28.76 -3.48
N ALA A 804 -43.36 -28.76 -3.50
CA ALA A 804 -44.16 -27.57 -3.81
C ALA A 804 -43.97 -26.46 -2.75
N GLN A 805 -43.87 -26.83 -1.47
CA GLN A 805 -43.57 -25.88 -0.38
C GLN A 805 -42.16 -25.29 -0.51
N LEU A 806 -41.17 -26.11 -0.86
CA LEU A 806 -39.79 -25.65 -1.05
C LEU A 806 -39.68 -24.68 -2.25
N GLN A 807 -40.37 -24.98 -3.35
CA GLN A 807 -40.46 -24.09 -4.52
C GLN A 807 -41.06 -22.74 -4.14
N GLN A 808 -42.13 -22.73 -3.35
CA GLN A 808 -42.74 -21.50 -2.86
C GLN A 808 -41.80 -20.69 -1.96
N LEU A 809 -41.03 -21.36 -1.09
CA LEU A 809 -40.06 -20.71 -0.20
C LEU A 809 -38.90 -20.08 -0.98
N ILE A 810 -38.41 -20.75 -2.04
CA ILE A 810 -37.38 -20.22 -2.93
C ILE A 810 -37.87 -18.93 -3.61
N GLU A 811 -39.09 -18.92 -4.14
CA GLU A 811 -39.64 -17.72 -4.78
C GLU A 811 -39.87 -16.57 -3.79
N GLN A 812 -40.28 -16.86 -2.56
CA GLN A 812 -40.37 -15.85 -1.49
C GLN A 812 -38.99 -15.27 -1.13
N THR A 813 -37.97 -16.12 -1.07
CA THR A 813 -36.59 -15.71 -0.72
C THR A 813 -35.97 -14.87 -1.84
N LYS A 814 -36.19 -15.23 -3.11
CA LYS A 814 -35.80 -14.42 -4.28
C LYS A 814 -36.48 -13.05 -4.27
N ALA A 815 -37.78 -12.99 -3.96
CA ALA A 815 -38.50 -11.71 -3.87
C ALA A 815 -37.96 -10.82 -2.73
N ALA A 816 -37.54 -11.41 -1.62
CA ALA A 816 -36.89 -10.68 -0.52
C ALA A 816 -35.51 -10.13 -0.93
N ALA A 817 -34.70 -10.92 -1.64
CA ALA A 817 -33.41 -10.49 -2.17
C ALA A 817 -33.55 -9.32 -3.16
N ALA A 818 -34.48 -9.43 -4.12
CA ALA A 818 -34.76 -8.35 -5.08
C ALA A 818 -35.21 -7.05 -4.39
N LYS A 819 -35.99 -7.16 -3.31
CA LYS A 819 -36.41 -6.00 -2.51
C LYS A 819 -35.25 -5.37 -1.74
N ALA A 820 -34.30 -6.16 -1.25
CA ALA A 820 -33.10 -5.67 -0.59
C ALA A 820 -32.17 -4.94 -1.59
N GLU A 821 -32.02 -5.48 -2.80
CA GLU A 821 -31.28 -4.82 -3.90
C GLU A 821 -31.93 -3.48 -4.30
N GLU A 822 -33.26 -3.43 -4.41
CA GLU A 822 -33.99 -2.19 -4.70
C GLU A 822 -33.80 -1.13 -3.59
N GLN A 823 -33.78 -1.56 -2.33
CA GLN A 823 -33.49 -0.68 -1.19
C GLN A 823 -32.04 -0.17 -1.20
N ALA A 824 -31.08 -1.01 -1.58
CA ALA A 824 -29.68 -0.62 -1.74
C ALA A 824 -29.52 0.44 -2.85
N LYS A 825 -30.19 0.22 -4.00
CA LYS A 825 -30.21 1.18 -5.11
C LYS A 825 -30.84 2.51 -4.71
N ALA A 826 -31.97 2.49 -4.00
CA ALA A 826 -32.61 3.70 -3.49
C ALA A 826 -31.75 4.45 -2.46
N ALA A 827 -30.97 3.73 -1.65
CA ALA A 827 -30.01 4.33 -0.72
C ALA A 827 -28.84 4.99 -1.47
N SER A 828 -28.30 4.34 -2.51
CA SER A 828 -27.29 4.90 -3.40
C SER A 828 -27.77 6.18 -4.11
N GLU A 829 -29.01 6.20 -4.61
CA GLU A 829 -29.59 7.39 -5.23
C GLU A 829 -29.80 8.54 -4.24
N ARG A 830 -30.11 8.24 -2.97
CA ARG A 830 -30.18 9.26 -1.90
C ARG A 830 -28.81 9.81 -1.54
N ALA A 831 -27.76 8.97 -1.56
CA ALA A 831 -26.38 9.40 -1.37
C ALA A 831 -25.95 10.35 -2.48
N ALA A 832 -26.20 9.98 -3.75
CA ALA A 832 -25.90 10.85 -4.90
C ALA A 832 -26.66 12.20 -4.84
N LYS A 833 -27.92 12.22 -4.40
CA LYS A 833 -28.68 13.47 -4.21
C LYS A 833 -28.15 14.31 -3.05
N ALA A 834 -27.63 13.69 -1.99
CA ALA A 834 -27.01 14.40 -0.89
C ALA A 834 -25.68 15.05 -1.33
N GLU A 835 -24.92 14.36 -2.17
CA GLU A 835 -23.69 14.84 -2.81
C GLU A 835 -23.96 16.01 -3.77
N GLU A 836 -24.99 15.91 -4.62
CA GLU A 836 -25.42 17.02 -5.48
C GLU A 836 -25.83 18.26 -4.67
N LYS A 837 -26.51 18.07 -3.53
CA LYS A 837 -26.91 19.16 -2.64
C LYS A 837 -25.71 19.79 -1.91
N ALA A 838 -24.68 19.00 -1.61
CA ALA A 838 -23.41 19.49 -1.08
C ALA A 838 -22.65 20.32 -2.13
N MET A 839 -22.57 19.86 -3.37
CA MET A 839 -22.00 20.61 -4.49
C MET A 839 -22.72 21.95 -4.74
N ARG A 840 -24.06 21.97 -4.69
CA ARG A 840 -24.81 23.24 -4.83
C ARG A 840 -24.56 24.22 -3.69
N ALA A 841 -24.35 23.72 -2.47
CA ALA A 841 -23.96 24.56 -1.34
C ALA A 841 -22.55 25.15 -1.52
N GLU A 842 -21.63 24.40 -2.17
CA GLU A 842 -20.32 24.93 -2.58
C GLU A 842 -20.42 25.98 -3.69
N GLU A 843 -21.38 25.83 -4.61
CA GLU A 843 -21.65 26.80 -5.68
C GLU A 843 -22.25 28.12 -5.13
N GLU A 844 -23.12 28.05 -4.12
CA GLU A 844 -23.59 29.22 -3.37
C GLU A 844 -22.44 29.91 -2.61
N VAL A 845 -21.47 29.14 -2.09
CA VAL A 845 -20.24 29.68 -1.48
C VAL A 845 -19.35 30.36 -2.54
N ALA A 846 -19.31 29.86 -3.78
CA ALA A 846 -18.62 30.50 -4.89
C ALA A 846 -19.28 31.84 -5.29
N GLY A 847 -20.62 31.92 -5.32
CA GLY A 847 -21.34 33.18 -5.55
C GLY A 847 -21.05 34.26 -4.48
N ILE A 848 -20.78 33.83 -3.24
CA ILE A 848 -20.35 34.73 -2.16
C ILE A 848 -18.89 35.21 -2.37
N LYS A 849 -18.01 34.44 -3.03
CA LYS A 849 -16.65 34.88 -3.40
C LYS A 849 -16.66 36.02 -4.42
N ASP A 850 -17.62 36.03 -5.34
CA ASP A 850 -17.75 37.12 -6.32
C ASP A 850 -18.26 38.42 -5.67
N MET A 851 -19.18 38.31 -4.71
CA MET A 851 -19.54 39.47 -3.85
C MET A 851 -18.36 39.95 -3.01
N LEU A 852 -17.49 39.04 -2.55
CA LEU A 852 -16.29 39.36 -1.78
C LEU A 852 -15.24 40.10 -2.62
N LYS A 853 -15.05 39.72 -3.89
CA LYS A 853 -14.20 40.46 -4.84
C LYS A 853 -14.70 41.89 -5.07
N GLU A 854 -16.01 42.08 -5.16
CA GLU A 854 -16.60 43.41 -5.34
C GLU A 854 -16.42 44.29 -4.08
N ILE A 855 -16.49 43.69 -2.89
CA ILE A 855 -16.25 44.38 -1.61
C ILE A 855 -14.76 44.69 -1.43
N LEU A 856 -13.85 43.75 -1.75
CA LEU A 856 -12.40 43.94 -1.72
C LEU A 856 -11.96 45.06 -2.67
N HIS A 857 -12.53 45.10 -3.88
CA HIS A 857 -12.27 46.19 -4.83
C HIS A 857 -12.75 47.57 -4.31
N LYS A 858 -13.90 47.60 -3.61
CA LYS A 858 -14.40 48.82 -2.95
C LYS A 858 -13.52 49.24 -1.76
N LEU A 859 -12.91 48.29 -1.06
CA LEU A 859 -11.96 48.53 0.02
C LEU A 859 -10.60 49.04 -0.49
N GLU A 860 -10.09 48.51 -1.61
CA GLU A 860 -8.88 49.05 -2.28
C GLU A 860 -9.09 50.50 -2.74
N LEU A 861 -10.27 50.82 -3.29
CA LEU A 861 -10.65 52.20 -3.65
C LEU A 861 -10.78 53.13 -2.43
N MET A 862 -11.06 52.59 -1.24
CA MET A 862 -11.05 53.33 0.01
C MET A 862 -9.63 53.49 0.56
N ASP A 863 -8.77 52.47 0.43
CA ASP A 863 -7.38 52.48 0.88
C ASP A 863 -6.53 53.46 0.05
N GLU A 864 -6.78 53.58 -1.26
CA GLU A 864 -6.18 54.64 -2.10
C GLU A 864 -6.55 56.06 -1.62
N LYS A 865 -7.81 56.25 -1.18
CA LYS A 865 -8.28 57.53 -0.65
C LYS A 865 -7.70 57.82 0.74
N ILE A 866 -7.48 56.79 1.56
CA ILE A 866 -6.84 56.90 2.89
C ILE A 866 -5.33 57.14 2.75
N GLY A 867 -4.66 56.49 1.79
CA GLY A 867 -3.24 56.69 1.46
C GLY A 867 -2.92 58.05 0.86
N ALA A 868 -3.90 58.76 0.30
CA ALA A 868 -3.77 60.17 -0.11
C ALA A 868 -3.83 61.14 1.09
N VAL A 869 -4.55 60.78 2.15
CA VAL A 869 -4.67 61.57 3.40
C VAL A 869 -3.46 61.35 4.32
N SER A 870 -2.91 60.13 4.37
CA SER A 870 -1.75 59.78 5.20
C SER A 870 -0.43 60.37 4.63
N ARG A 871 -0.25 60.43 3.31
CA ARG A 871 0.96 61.01 2.68
C ARG A 871 1.15 62.50 3.00
N ASN A 872 0.07 63.28 3.11
CA ASN A 872 0.15 64.70 3.48
C ASN A 872 0.49 64.92 4.96
N THR A 873 0.10 64.01 5.85
CA THR A 873 0.34 64.14 7.30
C THR A 873 1.75 63.69 7.69
N TYR A 874 2.31 62.65 7.07
CA TYR A 874 3.70 62.24 7.29
C TYR A 874 4.74 63.22 6.71
N ALA A 875 4.44 63.87 5.57
CA ALA A 875 5.31 64.90 5.00
C ALA A 875 5.40 66.16 5.89
N LEU A 876 4.28 66.60 6.48
CA LEU A 876 4.24 67.74 7.40
C LEU A 876 4.90 67.45 8.75
N ALA A 877 4.73 66.23 9.29
CA ALA A 877 5.38 65.80 10.53
C ALA A 877 6.90 65.64 10.37
N GLY A 878 7.36 65.12 9.23
CA GLY A 878 8.79 65.01 8.90
C GLY A 878 9.49 66.37 8.75
N LEU A 879 8.82 67.36 8.13
CA LEU A 879 9.33 68.73 8.00
C LEU A 879 9.42 69.46 9.36
N ALA A 880 8.43 69.26 10.24
CA ALA A 880 8.43 69.84 11.59
C ALA A 880 9.55 69.25 12.46
N LEU A 881 9.80 67.94 12.36
CA LEU A 881 10.87 67.26 13.10
C LEU A 881 12.26 67.69 12.60
N ALA A 882 12.43 67.83 11.28
CA ALA A 882 13.68 68.32 10.69
C ALA A 882 13.99 69.78 11.10
N LEU A 883 12.98 70.66 11.10
CA LEU A 883 13.12 72.05 11.55
C LEU A 883 13.43 72.16 13.06
N ALA A 884 12.84 71.28 13.88
CA ALA A 884 13.12 71.24 15.32
C ALA A 884 14.56 70.77 15.61
N VAL A 885 15.07 69.79 14.87
CA VAL A 885 16.45 69.30 15.00
C VAL A 885 17.47 70.35 14.52
N ILE A 886 17.17 71.08 13.44
CA ILE A 886 18.02 72.18 12.95
C ILE A 886 18.03 73.36 13.94
N ALA A 887 16.89 73.71 14.54
CA ALA A 887 16.79 74.76 15.55
C ALA A 887 17.55 74.39 16.85
N LEU A 888 17.51 73.11 17.26
CA LEU A 888 18.29 72.62 18.40
C LEU A 888 19.80 72.65 18.10
N GLY A 889 20.22 72.26 16.89
CA GLY A 889 21.61 72.32 16.46
C GLY A 889 22.18 73.74 16.41
N LEU A 890 21.39 74.71 15.93
CA LEU A 890 21.77 76.13 15.91
C LEU A 890 21.79 76.78 17.30
N ALA A 891 20.96 76.31 18.23
CA ALA A 891 20.97 76.78 19.62
C ALA A 891 22.19 76.26 20.41
N VAL A 892 22.66 75.05 20.11
CA VAL A 892 23.86 74.46 20.70
C VAL A 892 25.13 75.09 20.12
N ALA A 893 25.16 75.40 18.82
CA ALA A 893 26.29 76.09 18.17
C ALA A 893 26.45 77.58 18.56
N ARG A 894 25.46 78.19 19.22
CA ARG A 894 25.54 79.56 19.77
C ARG A 894 25.98 79.63 21.24
N ARG A 895 26.18 78.50 21.91
CA ARG A 895 26.64 78.40 23.31
C ARG A 895 28.04 77.77 23.45
N GLN A 896 28.75 77.60 22.35
CA GLN A 896 30.21 77.48 22.26
C GLN A 896 30.73 78.65 21.42
#